data_AF-A0A970WA10-F1
#
_entry.id   AF-A0A970WA10-F1
#
_cell.length_a   1.000
_cell.length_b   1.000
_cell.length_c   1.000
_cell.angle_alpha   90.00
_cell.angle_beta   90.00
_cell.angle_gamma   90.00
#
_symmetry.space_group_name_H-M   'P 1'
#
loop_
_entity.id
_entity.type
_entity.pdbx_description
1 polymer ?
#
loop_
_entity_poly.entity_id
_entity_poly.type
_entity_poly.pdbx_seq_one_letter_code
_entity_poly.pdbx_strand_id
1 'polypeptide(L)'
;TMNYYYYGQYLVSVLIKLAGVRPTIGFNLAIPTLFAMTVTNAFSIGYNLAQGVGRKAAGLVSAIAVAVMGNLTAPVQLLSGWAQVGAREVAPSKIPGLTALKQLGAGLWSVIRGEAEMPAFDYWTRATRVIPNTINEFPYFSFLFADLHPHMIAMPFAILALAFALNIVLGVRQEPGRGPDSIRGVLLRFLLFPVALGALGPINTWDLPTYLGLTALALLYASWRLHGRVRLLATAFRFAVIAALSLAFYAPFYRHYQAISVGVGLVQERSPLGPFLMIWGFFLLVGVAYLVMALARQRGRLGILRYARLVIRQMAYLPHLLDLHAGLVRRSLPLYTLARYGLWLTLALSLLLAALGQWTLALLLPVAALAALLLLRDDVEPAEFFTQLVLFTGVLVLLGCEIVYMKDFLGGGDWRRMNTLFKFYIQVWVLLGVALGPLLPRVWRWVRDTRPRALSWAWRVACGFLLLSGLAYPALATPARVQERFPAGSPPIGTLDGMAYMAVGVYTWPDENHPIDLSFDYAAIRWLWDSVEGTPVIAEGRIDYYRENGMRVSSYTGLPTLLGAHQGEQRYDWQVGTRDGLARSFYTTTEIGRAQGIAAELGIRYVYVGQLERYVYPEAGLSKFDQMVELGLLEVAYENEKVRIYRFPA
;
A
#
# COMPACT_ATOMS: atom_id res chain seq x y z
N THR A 1 -2.69 -13.60 22.59
CA THR A 1 -2.90 -12.23 22.09
C THR A 1 -2.67 -12.24 20.60
N MET A 2 -3.45 -11.48 19.83
CA MET A 2 -3.17 -11.27 18.40
C MET A 2 -2.36 -9.99 18.26
N ASN A 3 -1.17 -10.11 17.69
CA ASN A 3 -0.34 -8.97 17.33
C ASN A 3 -0.76 -8.51 15.92
N TYR A 4 -0.35 -7.30 15.52
CA TYR A 4 -0.39 -6.75 14.15
C TYR A 4 -1.62 -7.01 13.22
N TYR A 5 -2.15 -5.97 12.57
CA TYR A 5 -3.13 -6.06 11.47
C TYR A 5 -4.58 -6.46 11.79
N TYR A 6 -4.87 -6.87 13.02
CA TYR A 6 -6.22 -7.30 13.38
C TYR A 6 -7.26 -6.17 13.39
N TYR A 7 -6.91 -4.97 13.85
CA TYR A 7 -7.92 -3.96 14.17
C TYR A 7 -8.69 -3.47 12.94
N GLY A 8 -8.03 -3.35 11.78
CA GLY A 8 -8.72 -3.03 10.53
C GLY A 8 -9.75 -4.08 10.14
N GLN A 9 -9.35 -5.36 10.19
CA GLN A 9 -10.24 -6.48 9.89
C GLN A 9 -11.37 -6.61 10.93
N TYR A 10 -11.08 -6.32 12.20
CA TYR A 10 -12.07 -6.24 13.26
C TYR A 10 -13.15 -5.19 12.96
N LEU A 11 -12.76 -3.98 12.53
CA LEU A 11 -13.72 -2.94 12.15
C LEU A 11 -14.66 -3.40 11.03
N VAL A 12 -14.12 -4.08 10.01
CA VAL A 12 -14.91 -4.65 8.93
C VAL A 12 -15.84 -5.76 9.45
N SER A 13 -15.31 -6.69 10.25
CA SER A 13 -16.06 -7.82 10.81
C SER A 13 -17.22 -7.36 11.71
N VAL A 14 -17.01 -6.33 12.53
CA VAL A 14 -18.06 -5.74 13.38
C VAL A 14 -19.20 -5.20 12.52
N LEU A 15 -18.90 -4.47 11.44
CA LEU A 15 -19.93 -3.95 10.54
C LEU A 15 -20.70 -5.07 9.83
N ILE A 16 -20.00 -6.13 9.40
CA ILE A 16 -20.63 -7.32 8.80
C ILE A 16 -21.60 -7.98 9.80
N LYS A 17 -21.16 -8.18 11.04
CA LYS A 17 -21.98 -8.77 12.11
C LYS A 17 -23.19 -7.89 12.46
N LEU A 18 -22.99 -6.58 12.59
CA LEU A 18 -24.06 -5.62 12.87
C LEU A 18 -25.10 -5.55 11.75
N ALA A 19 -24.66 -5.70 10.49
CA ALA A 19 -25.55 -5.74 9.34
C ALA A 19 -26.32 -7.07 9.21
N GLY A 20 -25.97 -8.09 9.99
CA GLY A 20 -26.60 -9.41 9.92
C GLY A 20 -26.36 -10.15 8.60
N VAL A 21 -25.32 -9.79 7.84
CA VAL A 21 -24.99 -10.43 6.56
C VAL A 21 -23.93 -11.52 6.75
N ARG A 22 -24.01 -12.57 5.94
CA ARG A 22 -23.01 -13.65 5.96
C ARG A 22 -21.61 -13.11 5.60
N PRO A 23 -20.52 -13.64 6.20
CA PRO A 23 -19.17 -13.20 5.88
C PRO A 23 -18.81 -13.23 4.40
N THR A 24 -19.30 -14.22 3.63
CA THR A 24 -19.03 -14.34 2.19
C THR A 24 -19.62 -13.20 1.37
N ILE A 25 -20.72 -12.60 1.83
CA ILE A 25 -21.34 -11.41 1.23
C ILE A 25 -20.70 -10.15 1.82
N GLY A 26 -20.54 -10.11 3.14
CA GLY A 26 -19.99 -8.97 3.86
C GLY A 26 -18.57 -8.59 3.41
N PHE A 27 -17.70 -9.58 3.16
CA PHE A 27 -16.36 -9.38 2.63
C PHE A 27 -16.41 -8.68 1.27
N ASN A 28 -17.24 -9.18 0.34
CA ASN A 28 -17.40 -8.60 -0.99
C ASN A 28 -18.02 -7.20 -0.99
N LEU A 29 -18.81 -6.84 0.03
CA LEU A 29 -19.33 -5.49 0.22
C LEU A 29 -18.31 -4.54 0.88
N ALA A 30 -17.38 -5.06 1.68
CA ALA A 30 -16.37 -4.26 2.37
C ALA A 30 -15.39 -3.61 1.38
N ILE A 31 -14.94 -4.35 0.36
CA ILE A 31 -14.01 -3.86 -0.67
C ILE A 31 -14.52 -2.59 -1.39
N PRO A 32 -15.71 -2.59 -2.05
CA PRO A 32 -16.23 -1.40 -2.71
C PRO A 32 -16.57 -0.27 -1.73
N THR A 33 -16.93 -0.60 -0.49
CA THR A 33 -17.16 0.41 0.57
C THR A 33 -15.88 1.17 0.89
N LEU A 34 -14.77 0.47 1.12
CA LEU A 34 -13.46 1.07 1.39
C LEU A 34 -12.96 1.86 0.17
N PHE A 35 -13.18 1.35 -1.05
CA PHE A 35 -12.87 2.06 -2.29
C PHE A 35 -13.65 3.39 -2.38
N ALA A 36 -14.97 3.35 -2.17
CA ALA A 36 -15.83 4.53 -2.21
C ALA A 36 -15.40 5.57 -1.17
N MET A 37 -15.14 5.16 0.09
CA MET A 37 -14.65 6.06 1.13
C MET A 37 -13.31 6.70 0.74
N THR A 38 -12.38 5.92 0.17
CA THR A 38 -11.08 6.43 -0.29
C THR A 38 -11.23 7.46 -1.39
N VAL A 39 -12.06 7.17 -2.41
CA VAL A 39 -12.34 8.09 -3.53
C VAL A 39 -13.01 9.38 -3.05
N THR A 40 -14.05 9.27 -2.22
CA THR A 40 -14.78 10.43 -1.69
C THR A 40 -13.88 11.30 -0.80
N ASN A 41 -13.06 10.69 0.06
CA ASN A 41 -12.12 11.42 0.91
C ASN A 41 -11.04 12.11 0.08
N ALA A 42 -10.44 11.42 -0.90
CA ALA A 42 -9.44 11.99 -1.80
C ALA A 42 -10.00 13.16 -2.62
N PHE A 43 -11.21 13.01 -3.17
CA PHE A 43 -11.88 14.11 -3.87
C PHE A 43 -12.09 15.31 -2.96
N SER A 44 -12.60 15.07 -1.75
CA SER A 44 -12.94 16.13 -0.80
C SER A 44 -11.72 16.92 -0.34
N ILE A 45 -10.61 16.24 -0.01
CA ILE A 45 -9.38 16.93 0.40
C ILE A 45 -8.76 17.71 -0.76
N GLY A 46 -8.66 17.12 -1.96
CA GLY A 46 -8.14 17.80 -3.15
C GLY A 46 -8.97 19.04 -3.55
N TYR A 47 -10.29 18.94 -3.44
CA TYR A 47 -11.22 20.04 -3.69
C TYR A 47 -11.02 21.21 -2.71
N ASN A 48 -10.70 20.92 -1.45
CA ASN A 48 -10.46 21.95 -0.43
C ASN A 48 -9.05 22.56 -0.50
N LEU A 49 -8.04 21.80 -0.93
CA LEU A 49 -6.67 22.30 -1.10
C LEU A 49 -6.52 23.32 -2.22
N ALA A 50 -7.32 23.22 -3.29
CA ALA A 50 -7.13 24.07 -4.45
C ALA A 50 -7.47 25.56 -4.22
N GLN A 51 -8.35 25.88 -3.26
CA GLN A 51 -8.91 27.21 -2.93
C GLN A 51 -9.10 28.17 -4.14
N GLY A 52 -10.34 28.36 -4.59
CA GLY A 52 -10.69 29.25 -5.70
C GLY A 52 -11.02 28.52 -7.01
N VAL A 53 -10.40 28.89 -8.12
CA VAL A 53 -10.70 28.32 -9.45
C VAL A 53 -10.06 26.95 -9.63
N GLY A 54 -10.82 25.98 -10.15
CA GLY A 54 -10.32 24.63 -10.47
C GLY A 54 -10.44 23.61 -9.34
N ARG A 55 -11.22 23.88 -8.27
CA ARG A 55 -11.44 22.95 -7.14
C ARG A 55 -11.96 21.58 -7.57
N LYS A 56 -12.94 21.55 -8.49
CA LYS A 56 -13.47 20.28 -9.03
C LYS A 56 -12.38 19.47 -9.72
N ALA A 57 -11.57 20.12 -10.56
CA ALA A 57 -10.44 19.47 -11.23
C ALA A 57 -9.42 18.93 -10.23
N ALA A 58 -9.11 19.69 -9.17
CA ALA A 58 -8.19 19.22 -8.14
C ALA A 58 -8.73 18.03 -7.32
N GLY A 59 -10.02 18.03 -7.00
CA GLY A 59 -10.68 16.89 -6.38
C GLY A 59 -10.65 15.65 -7.29
N LEU A 60 -10.99 15.80 -8.57
CA LEU A 60 -10.96 14.69 -9.54
C LEU A 60 -9.53 14.15 -9.73
N VAL A 61 -8.53 15.02 -9.89
CA VAL A 61 -7.13 14.59 -9.99
C VAL A 61 -6.68 13.86 -8.74
N SER A 62 -7.05 14.33 -7.54
CA SER A 62 -6.72 13.64 -6.29
C SER A 62 -7.37 12.26 -6.21
N ALA A 63 -8.65 12.14 -6.56
CA ALA A 63 -9.35 10.86 -6.56
C ALA A 63 -8.73 9.86 -7.56
N ILE A 64 -8.44 10.32 -8.78
CA ILE A 64 -7.81 9.50 -9.81
C ILE A 64 -6.41 9.07 -9.38
N ALA A 65 -5.57 10.01 -8.94
CA ALA A 65 -4.19 9.74 -8.58
C ALA A 65 -4.07 8.83 -7.34
N VAL A 66 -4.97 8.97 -6.37
CA VAL A 66 -4.97 8.12 -5.16
C VAL A 66 -5.52 6.74 -5.48
N ALA A 67 -6.71 6.61 -6.07
CA ALA A 67 -7.46 5.35 -6.04
C ALA A 67 -7.55 4.62 -7.39
N VAL A 68 -7.40 5.30 -8.53
CA VAL A 68 -7.74 4.74 -9.86
C VAL A 68 -6.50 4.46 -10.71
N MET A 69 -5.58 5.42 -10.73
CA MET A 69 -4.37 5.34 -11.55
C MET A 69 -3.44 4.25 -11.01
N GLY A 70 -2.91 3.41 -11.91
CA GLY A 70 -1.84 2.48 -11.61
C GLY A 70 -0.45 3.03 -11.91
N ASN A 71 0.56 2.18 -11.77
CA ASN A 71 1.93 2.52 -12.15
C ASN A 71 2.15 2.45 -13.68
N LEU A 72 3.37 2.70 -14.13
CA LEU A 72 3.71 2.81 -15.54
C LEU A 72 4.09 1.47 -16.19
N THR A 73 3.81 0.32 -15.55
CA THR A 73 4.18 -0.98 -16.12
C THR A 73 3.32 -1.36 -17.31
N ALA A 74 2.09 -0.87 -17.40
CA ALA A 74 1.15 -1.24 -18.46
C ALA A 74 1.73 -1.04 -19.88
N PRO A 75 2.21 0.16 -20.28
CA PRO A 75 2.85 0.34 -21.58
C PRO A 75 4.14 -0.48 -21.74
N VAL A 76 4.91 -0.70 -20.66
CA VAL A 76 6.12 -1.53 -20.71
C VAL A 76 5.77 -2.98 -21.03
N GLN A 77 4.70 -3.50 -20.44
CA GLN A 77 4.20 -4.85 -20.75
C GLN A 77 3.74 -4.96 -22.20
N LEU A 78 2.97 -3.98 -22.69
CA LEU A 78 2.54 -3.94 -24.10
C LEU A 78 3.74 -3.90 -25.06
N LEU A 79 4.69 -2.99 -24.84
CA LEU A 79 5.89 -2.91 -25.67
C LEU A 79 6.68 -4.23 -25.62
N SER A 80 6.87 -4.81 -24.43
CA SER A 80 7.57 -6.10 -24.32
C SER A 80 6.84 -7.25 -25.01
N GLY A 81 5.50 -7.24 -24.99
CA GLY A 81 4.69 -8.26 -25.65
C GLY A 81 4.81 -8.17 -27.17
N TRP A 82 4.72 -6.97 -27.74
CA TRP A 82 4.95 -6.78 -29.18
C TRP A 82 6.37 -7.17 -29.59
N ALA A 83 7.38 -6.80 -28.79
CA ALA A 83 8.75 -7.21 -29.07
C ALA A 83 8.91 -8.74 -29.02
N GLN A 84 8.27 -9.43 -28.07
CA GLN A 84 8.30 -10.89 -27.97
C GLN A 84 7.64 -11.57 -29.17
N VAL A 85 6.51 -11.03 -29.65
CA VAL A 85 5.85 -11.54 -30.86
C VAL A 85 6.76 -11.34 -32.08
N GLY A 86 7.25 -10.12 -32.31
CA GLY A 86 8.07 -9.83 -33.48
C GLY A 86 9.46 -10.47 -33.45
N ALA A 87 9.96 -10.88 -32.27
CA ALA A 87 11.18 -11.68 -32.16
C ALA A 87 11.06 -13.06 -32.83
N ARG A 88 9.84 -13.56 -33.08
CA ARG A 88 9.60 -14.80 -33.83
C ARG A 88 9.82 -14.63 -35.33
N GLU A 89 9.70 -13.39 -35.82
CA GLU A 89 9.74 -13.07 -37.27
C GLU A 89 11.03 -12.34 -37.66
N VAL A 90 11.61 -11.57 -36.75
CA VAL A 90 12.74 -10.69 -37.03
C VAL A 90 13.99 -11.18 -36.30
N ALA A 91 14.97 -11.62 -37.11
CA ALA A 91 16.29 -12.01 -36.62
C ALA A 91 17.03 -10.83 -35.95
N PRO A 92 17.89 -11.09 -34.95
CA PRO A 92 18.67 -10.06 -34.29
C PRO A 92 19.59 -9.30 -35.27
N SER A 93 19.52 -7.97 -35.24
CA SER A 93 20.48 -7.09 -35.90
C SER A 93 21.73 -6.87 -35.03
N LYS A 94 22.88 -6.71 -35.68
CA LYS A 94 24.14 -6.28 -35.02
C LYS A 94 24.16 -4.80 -34.64
N ILE A 95 23.20 -4.00 -35.12
CA ILE A 95 23.09 -2.58 -34.79
C ILE A 95 22.36 -2.44 -33.45
N PRO A 96 22.98 -1.83 -32.42
CA PRO A 96 22.35 -1.64 -31.12
C PRO A 96 21.00 -0.91 -31.24
N GLY A 97 19.96 -1.42 -30.59
CA GLY A 97 18.62 -0.82 -30.56
C GLY A 97 17.76 -1.06 -31.81
N LEU A 98 18.35 -1.31 -32.98
CA LEU A 98 17.60 -1.54 -34.22
C LEU A 98 16.79 -2.84 -34.18
N THR A 99 17.33 -3.88 -33.53
CA THR A 99 16.62 -5.15 -33.31
C THR A 99 15.31 -4.94 -32.57
N ALA A 100 15.36 -4.21 -31.45
CA ALA A 100 14.19 -3.96 -30.63
C ALA A 100 13.12 -3.16 -31.40
N LEU A 101 13.53 -2.13 -32.15
CA LEU A 101 12.59 -1.35 -32.96
C LEU A 101 11.93 -2.18 -34.06
N LYS A 102 12.69 -3.03 -34.76
CA LYS A 102 12.13 -3.90 -35.80
C LYS A 102 11.20 -4.96 -35.21
N GLN A 103 11.57 -5.58 -34.10
CA GLN A 103 10.73 -6.56 -33.39
C GLN A 103 9.44 -5.94 -32.87
N LEU A 104 9.52 -4.74 -32.28
CA LEU A 104 8.33 -3.98 -31.87
C LEU A 104 7.38 -3.71 -33.04
N GLY A 105 7.92 -3.21 -34.15
CA GLY A 105 7.13 -2.90 -35.34
C GLY A 105 6.49 -4.13 -35.98
N ALA A 106 7.27 -5.20 -36.14
CA ALA A 106 6.78 -6.47 -36.68
C ALA A 106 5.68 -7.04 -35.79
N GLY A 107 5.94 -7.21 -34.50
CA GLY A 107 4.95 -7.81 -33.59
C GLY A 107 3.68 -6.97 -33.42
N LEU A 108 3.77 -5.64 -33.40
CA LEU A 108 2.59 -4.77 -33.42
C LEU A 108 1.75 -5.02 -34.67
N TRP A 109 2.40 -5.12 -35.83
CA TRP A 109 1.73 -5.31 -37.11
C TRP A 109 1.11 -6.72 -37.23
N SER A 110 1.78 -7.76 -36.75
CA SER A 110 1.25 -9.14 -36.70
C SER A 110 0.03 -9.22 -35.78
N VAL A 111 0.05 -8.54 -34.63
CA VAL A 111 -1.12 -8.46 -33.72
C VAL A 111 -2.28 -7.70 -34.37
N ILE A 112 -2.03 -6.57 -35.03
CA ILE A 112 -3.07 -5.78 -35.71
C ILE A 112 -3.72 -6.57 -36.85
N ARG A 113 -2.95 -7.39 -37.58
CA ARG A 113 -3.47 -8.24 -38.66
C ARG A 113 -4.17 -9.51 -38.16
N GLY A 114 -4.14 -9.78 -36.85
CA GLY A 114 -4.68 -11.01 -36.27
C GLY A 114 -3.84 -12.25 -36.56
N GLU A 115 -2.59 -12.08 -36.98
CA GLU A 115 -1.64 -13.16 -37.28
C GLU A 115 -0.99 -13.73 -36.00
N ALA A 116 -1.01 -12.96 -34.90
CA ALA A 116 -0.49 -13.37 -33.60
C ALA A 116 -1.32 -12.81 -32.45
N GLU A 117 -1.40 -13.58 -31.35
CA GLU A 117 -2.02 -13.13 -30.11
C GLU A 117 -1.03 -12.41 -29.20
N MET A 118 -1.55 -11.43 -28.46
CA MET A 118 -0.77 -10.71 -27.46
C MET A 118 -0.56 -11.58 -26.22
N PRO A 119 0.65 -11.60 -25.62
CA PRO A 119 0.84 -12.23 -24.32
C PRO A 119 -0.13 -11.66 -23.29
N ALA A 120 -0.63 -12.54 -22.41
CA ALA A 120 -1.56 -12.15 -21.36
C ALA A 120 -0.97 -11.01 -20.49
N PHE A 121 -1.82 -10.03 -20.16
CA PHE A 121 -1.42 -8.93 -19.31
C PHE A 121 -1.22 -9.41 -17.87
N ASP A 122 -0.01 -9.27 -17.36
CA ASP A 122 0.31 -9.69 -16.00
C ASP A 122 -0.02 -8.56 -15.02
N TYR A 123 -1.26 -8.60 -14.52
CA TYR A 123 -1.78 -7.65 -13.56
C TYR A 123 -1.15 -7.79 -12.17
N TRP A 124 -0.51 -8.93 -11.86
CA TRP A 124 -0.02 -9.24 -10.51
C TRP A 124 1.49 -9.15 -10.39
N THR A 125 2.26 -10.02 -11.05
CA THR A 125 3.70 -10.17 -10.80
C THR A 125 4.47 -9.00 -11.40
N ARG A 126 4.38 -8.80 -12.72
CA ARG A 126 5.06 -7.69 -13.41
C ARG A 126 4.57 -6.31 -13.02
N ALA A 127 3.35 -6.20 -12.50
CA ALA A 127 2.79 -4.93 -12.05
C ALA A 127 3.22 -4.54 -10.63
N THR A 128 3.41 -5.51 -9.73
CA THR A 128 3.67 -5.23 -8.31
C THR A 128 5.08 -5.58 -7.86
N ARG A 129 5.86 -6.37 -8.60
CA ARG A 129 7.25 -6.74 -8.27
C ARG A 129 8.22 -6.06 -9.23
N VAL A 130 8.05 -4.75 -9.37
CA VAL A 130 8.80 -3.91 -10.32
C VAL A 130 10.25 -3.74 -9.86
N ILE A 131 10.45 -3.52 -8.57
CA ILE A 131 11.76 -3.54 -7.92
C ILE A 131 12.03 -4.99 -7.46
N PRO A 132 13.16 -5.60 -7.87
CA PRO A 132 13.49 -6.99 -7.52
C PRO A 132 13.40 -7.29 -6.02
N ASN A 133 12.95 -8.49 -5.66
CA ASN A 133 12.83 -8.98 -4.28
C ASN A 133 11.97 -8.08 -3.36
N THR A 134 11.03 -7.32 -3.92
CA THR A 134 10.14 -6.45 -3.17
C THR A 134 8.71 -6.48 -3.73
N ILE A 135 7.76 -6.03 -2.92
CA ILE A 135 6.37 -5.82 -3.32
C ILE A 135 6.11 -4.31 -3.35
N ASN A 136 5.56 -3.84 -4.46
CA ASN A 136 5.33 -2.44 -4.81
C ASN A 136 3.85 -2.25 -5.20
N GLU A 137 2.95 -2.51 -4.26
CA GLU A 137 1.52 -2.29 -4.49
C GLU A 137 1.19 -0.80 -4.61
N PHE A 138 0.09 -0.54 -5.32
CA PHE A 138 -0.56 0.76 -5.41
C PHE A 138 -2.06 0.56 -5.23
N PRO A 139 -2.81 1.60 -4.81
CA PRO A 139 -4.17 1.43 -4.31
C PRO A 139 -5.12 0.67 -5.24
N TYR A 140 -5.14 0.99 -6.54
CA TYR A 140 -6.01 0.29 -7.49
C TYR A 140 -5.71 -1.21 -7.56
N PHE A 141 -4.44 -1.63 -7.52
CA PHE A 141 -4.10 -3.06 -7.45
C PHE A 141 -4.68 -3.69 -6.19
N SER A 142 -4.51 -3.09 -5.00
CA SER A 142 -5.02 -3.67 -3.75
C SER A 142 -6.55 -3.84 -3.79
N PHE A 143 -7.28 -2.87 -4.35
CA PHE A 143 -8.73 -2.99 -4.54
C PHE A 143 -9.12 -4.02 -5.62
N LEU A 144 -8.36 -4.13 -6.71
CA LEU A 144 -8.61 -5.12 -7.77
C LEU A 144 -8.29 -6.55 -7.32
N PHE A 145 -7.21 -6.72 -6.56
CA PHE A 145 -6.83 -7.99 -5.95
C PHE A 145 -7.85 -8.43 -4.89
N ALA A 146 -8.55 -7.45 -4.29
CA ALA A 146 -9.65 -7.62 -3.34
C ALA A 146 -9.24 -8.33 -2.04
N ASP A 147 -7.99 -8.13 -1.62
CA ASP A 147 -7.53 -8.50 -0.28
C ASP A 147 -7.87 -7.38 0.71
N LEU A 148 -8.52 -7.71 1.83
CA LEU A 148 -8.73 -6.80 2.96
C LEU A 148 -7.42 -6.58 3.73
N HIS A 149 -6.37 -6.19 3.00
CA HIS A 149 -5.07 -5.95 3.56
C HIS A 149 -5.10 -4.69 4.44
N PRO A 150 -4.40 -4.70 5.57
CA PRO A 150 -4.25 -3.57 6.48
C PRO A 150 -4.00 -2.22 5.85
N HIS A 151 -3.08 -2.10 4.88
CA HIS A 151 -2.82 -0.82 4.22
C HIS A 151 -3.99 -0.34 3.37
N MET A 152 -4.76 -1.25 2.76
CA MET A 152 -5.98 -0.91 2.03
C MET A 152 -7.05 -0.35 2.97
N ILE A 153 -7.25 -1.00 4.13
CA ILE A 153 -8.19 -0.53 5.16
C ILE A 153 -7.72 0.81 5.75
N ALA A 154 -6.40 1.04 5.86
CA ALA A 154 -5.85 2.28 6.40
C ALA A 154 -6.06 3.51 5.50
N MET A 155 -6.18 3.35 4.17
CA MET A 155 -6.29 4.48 3.22
C MET A 155 -7.36 5.52 3.59
N PRO A 156 -8.63 5.16 3.86
CA PRO A 156 -9.64 6.16 4.23
C PRO A 156 -9.33 6.86 5.56
N PHE A 157 -8.72 6.16 6.54
CA PHE A 157 -8.30 6.74 7.82
C PHE A 157 -7.11 7.68 7.66
N ALA A 158 -6.15 7.31 6.81
CA ALA A 158 -5.00 8.13 6.48
C ALA A 158 -5.42 9.47 5.86
N ILE A 159 -6.33 9.45 4.89
CA ILE A 159 -6.85 10.68 4.26
C ILE A 159 -7.69 11.50 5.27
N LEU A 160 -8.43 10.84 6.17
CA LEU A 160 -9.15 11.51 7.25
C LEU A 160 -8.17 12.21 8.22
N ALA A 161 -7.07 11.58 8.60
CA ALA A 161 -6.02 12.19 9.41
C ALA A 161 -5.38 13.40 8.69
N LEU A 162 -5.15 13.33 7.37
CA LEU A 162 -4.73 14.48 6.57
C LEU A 162 -5.76 15.61 6.59
N ALA A 163 -7.05 15.29 6.52
CA ALA A 163 -8.11 16.30 6.57
C ALA A 163 -8.11 17.04 7.92
N PHE A 164 -7.86 16.35 9.03
CA PHE A 164 -7.70 16.99 10.34
C PHE A 164 -6.44 17.85 10.42
N ALA A 165 -5.30 17.36 9.91
CA ALA A 165 -4.08 18.15 9.85
C ALA A 165 -4.24 19.41 8.96
N LEU A 166 -4.99 19.30 7.85
CA LEU A 166 -5.38 20.43 7.02
C LEU A 166 -6.23 21.43 7.81
N ASN A 167 -7.18 20.96 8.63
CA ASN A 167 -7.97 21.84 9.50
C ASN A 167 -7.11 22.63 10.50
N ILE A 168 -6.02 22.04 11.03
CA ILE A 168 -5.04 22.76 11.87
C ILE A 168 -4.42 23.91 11.08
N VAL A 169 -3.98 23.65 9.85
CA VAL A 169 -3.33 24.66 8.99
C VAL A 169 -4.30 25.74 8.52
N LEU A 170 -5.53 25.38 8.13
CA LEU A 170 -6.56 26.33 7.70
C LEU A 170 -7.13 27.15 8.86
N GLY A 171 -7.13 26.60 10.08
CA GLY A 171 -7.62 27.25 11.30
C GLY A 171 -6.91 28.55 11.66
N VAL A 172 -5.75 28.83 11.04
CA VAL A 172 -5.03 30.11 11.15
C VAL A 172 -5.87 31.31 10.66
N ARG A 173 -6.86 31.09 9.78
CA ARG A 173 -7.70 32.15 9.19
C ARG A 173 -9.01 32.46 9.94
N GLN A 174 -9.32 31.78 11.04
CA GLN A 174 -10.65 31.92 11.67
C GLN A 174 -10.81 33.23 12.45
N GLU A 175 -11.97 33.88 12.28
CA GLU A 175 -12.41 35.06 13.04
C GLU A 175 -12.85 34.71 14.49
N PRO A 176 -12.79 35.67 15.43
CA PRO A 176 -13.22 35.47 16.81
C PRO A 176 -14.69 35.02 16.90
N GLY A 177 -14.98 33.97 17.69
CA GLY A 177 -16.35 33.51 17.99
C GLY A 177 -16.80 32.20 17.32
N ARG A 178 -16.14 31.73 16.26
CA ARG A 178 -16.25 30.34 15.73
C ARG A 178 -15.00 29.52 16.04
N GLY A 179 -14.47 29.76 17.22
CA GLY A 179 -13.09 29.46 17.56
C GLY A 179 -12.78 28.00 17.89
N PRO A 180 -11.48 27.72 18.11
CA PRO A 180 -10.95 26.47 18.63
C PRO A 180 -11.64 25.93 19.89
N ASP A 181 -12.22 26.84 20.68
CA ASP A 181 -12.83 26.58 21.99
C ASP A 181 -14.33 26.27 21.90
N SER A 182 -14.92 26.28 20.71
CA SER A 182 -16.28 25.77 20.52
C SER A 182 -16.34 24.26 20.81
N ILE A 183 -17.48 23.76 21.32
CA ILE A 183 -17.68 22.32 21.58
C ILE A 183 -17.31 21.48 20.35
N ARG A 184 -17.71 21.93 19.15
CA ARG A 184 -17.35 21.28 17.89
C ARG A 184 -15.84 21.28 17.64
N GLY A 185 -15.17 22.41 17.87
CA GLY A 185 -13.71 22.53 17.74
C GLY A 185 -12.96 21.60 18.71
N VAL A 186 -13.41 21.53 19.96
CA VAL A 186 -12.86 20.65 21.00
C VAL A 186 -13.05 19.17 20.62
N LEU A 187 -14.27 18.77 20.22
CA LEU A 187 -14.55 17.39 19.79
C LEU A 187 -13.72 16.99 18.57
N LEU A 188 -13.60 17.87 17.56
CA LEU A 188 -12.77 17.59 16.39
C LEU A 188 -11.30 17.40 16.74
N ARG A 189 -10.75 18.22 17.65
CA ARG A 189 -9.32 18.26 17.97
C ARG A 189 -8.87 17.22 18.99
N PHE A 190 -9.71 16.94 19.99
CA PHE A 190 -9.33 16.12 21.15
C PHE A 190 -10.07 14.80 21.23
N LEU A 191 -11.09 14.57 20.39
CA LEU A 191 -11.77 13.27 20.29
C LEU A 191 -11.58 12.67 18.89
N LEU A 192 -12.18 13.27 17.86
CA LEU A 192 -12.24 12.65 16.53
C LEU A 192 -10.87 12.56 15.86
N PHE A 193 -10.03 13.59 15.97
CA PHE A 193 -8.69 13.55 15.39
C PHE A 193 -7.79 12.52 16.07
N PRO A 194 -7.64 12.48 17.42
CA PRO A 194 -6.85 11.45 18.08
C PRO A 194 -7.38 10.03 17.84
N VAL A 195 -8.69 9.83 17.75
CA VAL A 195 -9.27 8.53 17.38
C VAL A 195 -8.85 8.13 15.96
N ALA A 196 -9.03 9.01 14.97
CA ALA A 196 -8.65 8.72 13.58
C ALA A 196 -7.14 8.52 13.40
N LEU A 197 -6.31 9.37 14.04
CA LEU A 197 -4.86 9.31 13.98
C LEU A 197 -4.34 8.05 14.71
N GLY A 198 -4.86 7.78 15.91
CA GLY A 198 -4.53 6.61 16.71
C GLY A 198 -4.87 5.30 16.01
N ALA A 199 -5.99 5.24 15.26
CA ALA A 199 -6.41 4.06 14.51
C ALA A 199 -5.36 3.57 13.51
N LEU A 200 -4.54 4.46 12.96
CA LEU A 200 -3.50 4.10 12.01
C LEU A 200 -2.46 3.14 12.63
N GLY A 201 -2.19 3.24 13.93
CA GLY A 201 -1.26 2.35 14.62
C GLY A 201 -1.65 0.86 14.62
N PRO A 202 -2.85 0.49 15.11
CA PRO A 202 -3.30 -0.89 15.11
C PRO A 202 -3.84 -1.38 13.75
N ILE A 203 -4.22 -0.48 12.82
CA ILE A 203 -4.52 -0.88 11.43
C ILE A 203 -3.23 -1.16 10.68
N ASN A 204 -2.36 -0.16 10.48
CA ASN A 204 -1.11 -0.27 9.74
C ASN A 204 0.00 0.52 10.46
N THR A 205 0.70 -0.14 11.38
CA THR A 205 1.55 0.48 12.42
C THR A 205 2.50 1.59 11.95
N TRP A 206 3.07 1.46 10.76
CA TRP A 206 4.05 2.41 10.23
C TRP A 206 3.42 3.66 9.61
N ASP A 207 2.09 3.72 9.53
CA ASP A 207 1.38 4.95 9.22
C ASP A 207 1.47 5.97 10.35
N LEU A 208 1.28 5.54 11.60
CA LEU A 208 1.18 6.42 12.75
C LEU A 208 2.38 7.39 12.89
N PRO A 209 3.66 6.97 12.79
CA PRO A 209 4.80 7.89 12.85
C PRO A 209 4.78 8.99 11.78
N THR A 210 4.44 8.64 10.54
CA THR A 210 4.40 9.61 9.42
C THR A 210 3.33 10.67 9.67
N TYR A 211 2.13 10.26 10.07
CA TYR A 211 1.02 11.20 10.30
C TYR A 211 1.19 11.99 11.61
N LEU A 212 1.86 11.45 12.64
CA LEU A 212 2.29 12.22 13.81
C LEU A 212 3.31 13.30 13.43
N GLY A 213 4.31 12.97 12.63
CA GLY A 213 5.30 13.93 12.12
C GLY A 213 4.65 15.04 11.31
N LEU A 214 3.71 14.71 10.42
CA LEU A 214 2.94 15.68 9.66
C LEU A 214 2.11 16.59 10.58
N THR A 215 1.49 16.03 11.61
CA THR A 215 0.73 16.77 12.63
C THR A 215 1.62 17.76 13.39
N ALA A 216 2.83 17.34 13.78
CA ALA A 216 3.81 18.21 14.43
C ALA A 216 4.18 19.41 13.53
N LEU A 217 4.47 19.15 12.25
CA LEU A 217 4.80 20.20 11.27
C LEU A 217 3.60 21.15 11.02
N ALA A 218 2.37 20.63 10.95
CA ALA A 218 1.16 21.43 10.84
C ALA A 218 0.95 22.35 12.06
N LEU A 219 1.20 21.85 13.28
CA LEU A 219 1.12 22.62 14.52
C LEU A 219 2.21 23.70 14.62
N LEU A 220 3.44 23.38 14.19
CA LEU A 220 4.54 24.34 14.14
C LEU A 220 4.22 25.50 13.18
N TYR A 221 3.70 25.18 11.99
CA TYR A 221 3.23 26.19 11.04
C TYR A 221 2.11 27.06 11.63
N ALA A 222 1.08 26.44 12.20
CA ALA A 222 -0.05 27.18 12.78
C ALA A 222 0.40 28.11 13.91
N SER A 223 1.30 27.64 14.79
CA SER A 223 1.88 28.43 15.90
C SER A 223 2.62 29.65 15.37
N TRP A 224 3.49 29.45 14.37
CA TRP A 224 4.23 30.54 13.75
C TRP A 224 3.33 31.56 13.06
N ARG A 225 2.32 31.12 12.29
CA ARG A 225 1.42 32.05 11.58
C ARG A 225 0.52 32.85 12.50
N LEU A 226 0.03 32.24 13.58
CA LEU A 226 -0.86 32.92 14.54
C LEU A 226 -0.12 33.91 15.45
N HIS A 227 1.16 33.68 15.74
CA HIS A 227 1.89 34.44 16.75
C HIS A 227 3.13 35.17 16.23
N GLY A 228 3.45 35.05 14.94
CA GLY A 228 4.70 35.55 14.34
C GLY A 228 5.97 34.82 14.78
N ARG A 229 5.86 33.89 15.73
CA ARG A 229 6.95 33.06 16.27
C ARG A 229 6.42 31.70 16.70
N VAL A 230 7.26 30.68 16.66
CA VAL A 230 6.90 29.36 17.20
C VAL A 230 6.92 29.42 18.73
N ARG A 231 5.75 29.27 19.37
CA ARG A 231 5.65 29.07 20.83
C ARG A 231 5.94 27.61 21.17
N LEU A 232 7.23 27.23 21.13
CA LEU A 232 7.66 25.82 21.16
C LEU A 232 7.01 25.00 22.29
N LEU A 233 7.02 25.49 23.52
CA LEU A 233 6.43 24.78 24.67
C LEU A 233 4.93 24.54 24.50
N ALA A 234 4.17 25.56 24.06
CA ALA A 234 2.73 25.43 23.85
C ALA A 234 2.41 24.51 22.66
N THR A 235 3.21 24.58 21.60
CA THR A 235 3.07 23.68 20.43
C THR A 235 3.40 22.24 20.81
N ALA A 236 4.50 22.02 21.54
CA ALA A 236 4.92 20.70 22.02
C ALA A 236 3.90 20.10 22.97
N PHE A 237 3.33 20.91 23.87
CA PHE A 237 2.24 20.48 24.75
C PHE A 237 1.00 20.04 23.96
N ARG A 238 0.55 20.83 22.98
CA ARG A 238 -0.59 20.45 22.12
C ARG A 238 -0.32 19.17 21.33
N PHE A 239 0.88 19.04 20.77
CA PHE A 239 1.31 17.82 20.09
C PHE A 239 1.30 16.61 21.04
N ALA A 240 1.89 16.76 22.24
CA ALA A 240 1.94 15.72 23.25
C ALA A 240 0.54 15.28 23.69
N VAL A 241 -0.41 16.20 23.86
CA VAL A 241 -1.81 15.87 24.16
C VAL A 241 -2.45 15.07 23.03
N ILE A 242 -2.32 15.51 21.77
CA ILE A 242 -2.88 14.77 20.62
C ILE A 242 -2.24 13.37 20.51
N ALA A 243 -0.92 13.27 20.63
CA ALA A 243 -0.19 12.01 20.57
C ALA A 243 -0.58 11.08 21.73
N ALA A 244 -0.65 11.60 22.96
CA ALA A 244 -1.05 10.84 24.14
C ALA A 244 -2.48 10.34 24.03
N LEU A 245 -3.43 11.17 23.57
CA LEU A 245 -4.81 10.74 23.33
C LEU A 245 -4.89 9.70 22.21
N SER A 246 -4.12 9.87 21.13
CA SER A 246 -4.06 8.91 20.01
C SER A 246 -3.57 7.54 20.47
N LEU A 247 -2.62 7.49 21.41
CA LEU A 247 -2.17 6.23 22.00
C LEU A 247 -3.15 5.71 23.07
N ALA A 248 -3.76 6.59 23.86
CA ALA A 248 -4.65 6.24 24.97
C ALA A 248 -5.93 5.56 24.49
N PHE A 249 -6.56 6.03 23.41
CA PHE A 249 -7.75 5.39 22.82
C PHE A 249 -7.49 3.95 22.37
N TYR A 250 -6.23 3.61 22.09
CA TYR A 250 -5.81 2.27 21.66
C TYR A 250 -4.88 1.60 22.68
N ALA A 251 -4.84 2.09 23.93
CA ALA A 251 -3.99 1.54 24.98
C ALA A 251 -4.22 0.04 25.24
N PRO A 252 -5.46 -0.51 25.19
CA PRO A 252 -5.66 -1.96 25.32
C PRO A 252 -4.88 -2.75 24.27
N PHE A 253 -4.84 -2.29 23.01
CA PHE A 253 -4.05 -2.94 21.96
C PHE A 253 -2.56 -2.90 22.29
N TYR A 254 -2.01 -1.72 22.61
CA TYR A 254 -0.57 -1.57 22.88
C TYR A 254 -0.09 -2.31 24.12
N ARG A 255 -0.95 -2.48 25.14
CA ARG A 255 -0.64 -3.28 26.34
C ARG A 255 -0.47 -4.78 26.05
N HIS A 256 -1.09 -5.27 24.99
CA HIS A 256 -1.07 -6.68 24.61
C HIS A 256 -0.24 -6.98 23.36
N TYR A 257 0.25 -5.92 22.70
CA TYR A 257 1.08 -6.01 21.50
C TYR A 257 2.47 -6.57 21.82
N GLN A 258 2.92 -7.52 21.03
CA GLN A 258 4.25 -8.11 21.07
C GLN A 258 4.93 -7.87 19.73
N ALA A 259 6.07 -7.20 19.75
CA ALA A 259 6.92 -6.97 18.59
C ALA A 259 7.78 -8.21 18.33
N ILE A 260 7.46 -8.97 17.28
CA ILE A 260 8.24 -10.14 16.88
C ILE A 260 9.23 -9.69 15.81
N SER A 261 10.52 -9.77 16.14
CA SER A 261 11.63 -9.42 15.24
C SER A 261 11.48 -8.04 14.58
N VAL A 262 11.64 -6.97 15.36
CA VAL A 262 11.59 -5.59 14.83
C VAL A 262 12.93 -4.89 15.07
N GLY A 263 13.51 -4.34 14.01
CA GLY A 263 14.70 -3.50 14.07
C GLY A 263 14.79 -2.53 12.90
N VAL A 264 15.89 -1.78 12.84
CA VAL A 264 16.20 -0.87 11.73
C VAL A 264 17.56 -1.26 11.16
N GLY A 265 17.64 -1.38 9.84
CA GLY A 265 18.87 -1.65 9.10
C GLY A 265 19.16 -0.58 8.06
N LEU A 266 20.42 -0.49 7.61
CA LEU A 266 20.82 0.38 6.51
C LEU A 266 20.66 -0.33 5.17
N VAL A 267 20.12 0.39 4.18
CA VAL A 267 19.95 -0.13 2.82
C VAL A 267 21.32 -0.27 2.14
N GLN A 268 21.64 -1.50 1.70
CA GLN A 268 22.87 -1.80 0.96
C GLN A 268 22.65 -1.78 -0.55
N GLU A 269 21.52 -2.28 -1.02
CA GLU A 269 21.13 -2.27 -2.43
C GLU A 269 19.91 -1.38 -2.63
N ARG A 270 20.11 -0.30 -3.38
CA ARG A 270 19.12 0.76 -3.59
C ARG A 270 18.25 0.41 -4.79
N SER A 271 17.06 0.98 -4.84
CA SER A 271 16.13 0.74 -5.93
C SER A 271 16.74 1.23 -7.25
N PRO A 272 16.81 0.40 -8.32
CA PRO A 272 17.31 0.87 -9.61
C PRO A 272 16.42 1.98 -10.17
N LEU A 273 17.01 2.98 -10.83
CA LEU A 273 16.30 4.19 -11.26
C LEU A 273 15.12 3.89 -12.20
N GLY A 274 15.30 2.98 -13.17
CA GLY A 274 14.25 2.60 -14.13
C GLY A 274 12.98 2.07 -13.44
N PRO A 275 13.07 0.96 -12.70
CA PRO A 275 12.00 0.45 -11.84
C PRO A 275 11.39 1.49 -10.90
N PHE A 276 12.22 2.31 -10.26
CA PHE A 276 11.75 3.37 -9.38
C PHE A 276 10.90 4.41 -10.12
N LEU A 277 11.34 4.84 -11.32
CA LEU A 277 10.58 5.76 -12.17
C LEU A 277 9.33 5.12 -12.78
N MET A 278 9.28 3.80 -12.97
CA MET A 278 8.04 3.11 -13.38
C MET A 278 6.94 3.24 -12.32
N ILE A 279 7.30 3.34 -11.04
CA ILE A 279 6.35 3.54 -9.94
C ILE A 279 6.06 5.03 -9.74
N TRP A 280 7.11 5.85 -9.62
CA TRP A 280 7.01 7.24 -9.12
C TRP A 280 7.11 8.32 -10.20
N GLY A 281 7.42 7.96 -11.45
CA GLY A 281 7.81 8.90 -12.50
C GLY A 281 6.76 9.98 -12.78
N PHE A 282 5.47 9.63 -12.76
CA PHE A 282 4.39 10.60 -12.95
C PHE A 282 4.30 11.61 -11.79
N PHE A 283 4.33 11.13 -10.54
CA PHE A 283 4.31 11.98 -9.35
C PHE A 283 5.52 12.90 -9.30
N LEU A 284 6.72 12.37 -9.61
CA LEU A 284 7.96 13.15 -9.63
C LEU A 284 7.97 14.17 -10.77
N LEU A 285 7.45 13.84 -11.96
CA LEU A 285 7.36 14.80 -13.07
C LEU A 285 6.56 16.05 -12.66
N VAL A 286 5.39 15.85 -12.04
CA VAL A 286 4.52 16.95 -11.59
C VAL A 286 5.11 17.65 -10.36
N GLY A 287 5.61 16.88 -9.39
CA GLY A 287 6.22 17.40 -8.17
C GLY A 287 7.44 18.27 -8.46
N VAL A 288 8.39 17.78 -9.26
CA VAL A 288 9.58 18.54 -9.68
C VAL A 288 9.18 19.78 -10.48
N ALA A 289 8.24 19.66 -11.42
CA ALA A 289 7.75 20.81 -12.17
C ALA A 289 7.08 21.86 -11.27
N TYR A 290 6.38 21.43 -10.22
CA TYR A 290 5.89 22.34 -9.19
C TYR A 290 7.03 23.01 -8.41
N LEU A 291 8.04 22.27 -7.96
CA LEU A 291 9.18 22.85 -7.23
C LEU A 291 9.91 23.90 -8.10
N VAL A 292 10.12 23.59 -9.39
CA VAL A 292 10.70 24.53 -10.37
C VAL A 292 9.79 25.74 -10.57
N MET A 293 8.48 25.55 -10.75
CA MET A 293 7.51 26.63 -10.85
C MET A 293 7.55 27.53 -9.62
N ALA A 294 7.53 26.94 -8.43
CA ALA A 294 7.53 27.64 -7.16
C ALA A 294 8.78 28.51 -7.04
N LEU A 295 9.95 27.98 -7.41
CA LEU A 295 11.22 28.71 -7.44
C LEU A 295 11.24 29.82 -8.51
N ALA A 296 10.67 29.56 -9.70
CA ALA A 296 10.69 30.47 -10.85
C ALA A 296 9.71 31.65 -10.74
N ARG A 297 8.50 31.43 -10.20
CA ARG A 297 7.47 32.48 -10.05
C ARG A 297 7.72 33.38 -8.84
N GLN A 298 8.53 32.95 -7.88
CA GLN A 298 8.66 33.66 -6.61
C GLN A 298 9.28 35.05 -6.73
N ARG A 299 8.61 36.02 -6.08
CA ARG A 299 9.15 37.32 -5.64
C ARG A 299 9.37 37.35 -4.11
N GLY A 300 9.38 36.18 -3.46
CA GLY A 300 9.45 36.05 -2.01
C GLY A 300 10.68 36.72 -1.38
N ARG A 301 10.52 37.16 -0.13
CA ARG A 301 11.58 37.81 0.67
C ARG A 301 12.61 36.81 1.20
N LEU A 302 12.39 35.50 1.08
CA LEU A 302 13.37 34.50 1.52
C LEU A 302 14.67 34.62 0.72
N GLY A 303 15.74 35.06 1.37
CA GLY A 303 17.04 35.31 0.71
C GLY A 303 17.58 34.07 0.00
N ILE A 304 17.41 32.88 0.60
CA ILE A 304 17.97 31.63 0.06
C ILE A 304 17.28 31.18 -1.23
N LEU A 305 15.96 31.33 -1.35
CA LEU A 305 15.24 31.02 -2.59
C LEU A 305 15.58 32.02 -3.69
N ARG A 306 15.80 33.29 -3.34
CA ARG A 306 16.31 34.30 -4.27
C ARG A 306 17.71 33.94 -4.78
N TYR A 307 18.60 33.51 -3.88
CA TYR A 307 19.93 33.02 -4.21
C TYR A 307 19.85 31.81 -5.16
N ALA A 308 19.12 30.76 -4.79
CA ALA A 308 18.95 29.56 -5.62
C ALA A 308 18.38 29.89 -7.01
N ARG A 309 17.38 30.77 -7.08
CA ARG A 309 16.80 31.23 -8.35
C ARG A 309 17.82 31.96 -9.22
N LEU A 310 18.64 32.84 -8.63
CA LEU A 310 19.67 33.59 -9.35
C LEU A 310 20.74 32.65 -9.89
N VAL A 311 21.24 31.72 -9.07
CA VAL A 311 22.22 30.70 -9.49
C VAL A 311 21.71 29.89 -10.68
N ILE A 312 20.46 29.43 -10.63
CA ILE A 312 19.87 28.64 -11.72
C ILE A 312 19.67 29.48 -12.99
N ARG A 313 19.16 30.71 -12.86
CA ARG A 313 18.85 31.55 -14.04
C ARG A 313 20.08 32.15 -14.71
N GLN A 314 21.13 32.40 -13.93
CA GLN A 314 22.32 33.12 -14.38
C GLN A 314 23.57 32.25 -14.23
N MET A 315 23.41 30.92 -14.37
CA MET A 315 24.48 29.94 -14.18
C MET A 315 25.71 30.20 -15.05
N ALA A 316 25.52 30.77 -16.24
CA ALA A 316 26.61 31.17 -17.14
C ALA A 316 27.52 32.27 -16.55
N TYR A 317 27.03 33.06 -15.59
CA TYR A 317 27.75 34.15 -14.92
C TYR A 317 28.04 33.82 -13.44
N LEU A 318 28.12 32.53 -13.10
CA LEU A 318 28.24 32.08 -11.72
C LEU A 318 29.41 32.72 -10.94
N PRO A 319 30.64 32.86 -11.49
CA PRO A 319 31.73 33.51 -10.77
C PRO A 319 31.38 34.95 -10.37
N HIS A 320 30.83 35.72 -11.32
CA HIS A 320 30.43 37.11 -11.08
C HIS A 320 29.27 37.22 -10.07
N LEU A 321 28.33 36.27 -10.06
CA LEU A 321 27.27 36.22 -9.05
C LEU A 321 27.80 35.94 -7.65
N LEU A 322 28.83 35.10 -7.52
CA LEU A 322 29.47 34.81 -6.24
C LEU A 322 30.20 36.05 -5.71
N ASP A 323 30.90 36.79 -6.59
CA ASP A 323 31.56 38.06 -6.25
C ASP A 323 30.54 39.13 -5.82
N LEU A 324 29.46 39.30 -6.60
CA LEU A 324 28.35 40.20 -6.26
C LEU A 324 27.69 39.80 -4.93
N HIS A 325 27.49 38.50 -4.70
CA HIS A 325 26.93 38.00 -3.45
C HIS A 325 27.84 38.33 -2.25
N ALA A 326 29.16 38.12 -2.40
CA ALA A 326 30.15 38.45 -1.37
C ALA A 326 30.20 39.97 -1.08
N GLY A 327 30.07 40.82 -2.10
CA GLY A 327 30.07 42.28 -1.94
C GLY A 327 28.78 42.86 -1.34
N LEU A 328 27.62 42.26 -1.66
CA LEU A 328 26.30 42.78 -1.28
C LEU A 328 25.77 42.20 0.04
N VAL A 329 26.10 40.94 0.38
CA VAL A 329 25.60 40.28 1.60
C VAL A 329 26.62 40.43 2.73
N ARG A 330 26.67 41.62 3.33
CA ARG A 330 27.63 41.97 4.39
C ARG A 330 27.25 41.49 5.79
N ARG A 331 25.96 41.28 6.07
CA ARG A 331 25.44 40.71 7.33
C ARG A 331 24.49 39.56 7.02
N SER A 332 25.00 38.34 7.02
CA SER A 332 24.19 37.15 6.80
C SER A 332 23.66 36.60 8.13
N LEU A 333 22.37 36.24 8.18
CA LEU A 333 21.83 35.47 9.28
C LEU A 333 22.45 34.06 9.25
N PRO A 334 22.79 33.43 10.40
CA PRO A 334 23.38 32.09 10.43
C PRO A 334 22.57 31.05 9.65
N LEU A 335 21.22 31.11 9.74
CA LEU A 335 20.32 30.22 9.01
C LEU A 335 20.41 30.38 7.48
N TYR A 336 20.61 31.60 6.99
CA TYR A 336 20.81 31.84 5.56
C TYR A 336 22.12 31.20 5.08
N THR A 337 23.19 31.38 5.85
CA THR A 337 24.51 30.83 5.54
C THR A 337 24.50 29.30 5.57
N LEU A 338 23.87 28.71 6.60
CA LEU A 338 23.67 27.27 6.70
C LEU A 338 22.86 26.73 5.52
N ALA A 339 21.75 27.39 5.15
CA ALA A 339 20.93 26.97 4.02
C ALA A 339 21.68 27.07 2.67
N ARG A 340 22.56 28.07 2.51
CA ARG A 340 23.41 28.22 1.31
C ARG A 340 24.45 27.11 1.21
N TYR A 341 25.17 26.80 2.28
CA TYR A 341 26.10 25.67 2.29
C TYR A 341 25.37 24.34 2.12
N GLY A 342 24.19 24.20 2.74
CA GLY A 342 23.31 23.04 2.60
C GLY A 342 22.89 22.79 1.14
N LEU A 343 22.56 23.84 0.37
CA LEU A 343 22.26 23.72 -1.06
C LEU A 343 23.45 23.19 -1.87
N TRP A 344 24.65 23.75 -1.67
CA TRP A 344 25.85 23.30 -2.37
C TRP A 344 26.26 21.88 -1.96
N LEU A 345 26.16 21.56 -0.66
CA LEU A 345 26.41 20.22 -0.15
C LEU A 345 25.42 19.22 -0.74
N THR A 346 24.14 19.59 -0.86
CA THR A 346 23.12 18.76 -1.49
C THR A 346 23.47 18.49 -2.95
N LEU A 347 23.85 19.51 -3.71
CA LEU A 347 24.26 19.34 -5.12
C LEU A 347 25.51 18.46 -5.23
N ALA A 348 26.55 18.74 -4.45
CA ALA A 348 27.79 17.98 -4.45
C ALA A 348 27.56 16.51 -4.07
N LEU A 349 26.77 16.26 -3.02
CA LEU A 349 26.40 14.90 -2.61
C LEU A 349 25.56 14.19 -3.66
N SER A 350 24.64 14.89 -4.32
CA SER A 350 23.83 14.32 -5.42
C SER A 350 24.71 13.90 -6.60
N LEU A 351 25.68 14.73 -6.99
CA LEU A 351 26.64 14.41 -8.04
C LEU A 351 27.55 13.25 -7.64
N LEU A 352 28.02 13.22 -6.39
CA LEU A 352 28.81 12.09 -5.87
C LEU A 352 27.99 10.79 -5.89
N LEU A 353 26.75 10.83 -5.43
CA LEU A 353 25.84 9.68 -5.45
C LEU A 353 25.60 9.19 -6.89
N ALA A 354 25.38 10.10 -7.84
CA ALA A 354 25.25 9.75 -9.26
C ALA A 354 26.52 9.09 -9.81
N ALA A 355 27.71 9.63 -9.48
CA ALA A 355 28.99 9.06 -9.87
C ALA A 355 29.23 7.66 -9.27
N LEU A 356 28.70 7.40 -8.07
CA LEU A 356 28.71 6.09 -7.41
C LEU A 356 27.58 5.15 -7.89
N GLY A 357 26.84 5.52 -8.94
CA GLY A 357 25.72 4.74 -9.48
C GLY A 357 24.44 4.76 -8.63
N GLN A 358 24.38 5.57 -7.56
CA GLN A 358 23.25 5.71 -6.64
C GLN A 358 22.22 6.71 -7.17
N TRP A 359 21.74 6.48 -8.41
CA TRP A 359 20.92 7.42 -9.16
C TRP A 359 19.60 7.81 -8.48
N THR A 360 18.94 6.86 -7.80
CA THR A 360 17.68 7.11 -7.10
C THR A 360 17.86 8.09 -5.93
N LEU A 361 18.94 7.93 -5.15
CA LEU A 361 19.29 8.87 -4.09
C LEU A 361 19.71 10.24 -4.67
N ALA A 362 20.52 10.23 -5.73
CA ALA A 362 20.93 11.44 -6.43
C ALA A 362 19.75 12.26 -6.97
N LEU A 363 18.66 11.59 -7.36
CA LEU A 363 17.41 12.23 -7.77
C LEU A 363 16.60 12.75 -6.57
N LEU A 364 16.40 11.92 -5.53
CA LEU A 364 15.51 12.27 -4.41
C LEU A 364 16.07 13.34 -3.49
N LEU A 365 17.39 13.35 -3.26
CA LEU A 365 18.03 14.28 -2.33
C LEU A 365 17.78 15.77 -2.67
N PRO A 366 18.03 16.26 -3.91
CA PRO A 366 17.78 17.67 -4.25
C PRO A 366 16.28 17.99 -4.27
N VAL A 367 15.42 17.02 -4.61
CA VAL A 367 13.96 17.17 -4.58
C VAL A 367 13.47 17.36 -3.14
N ALA A 368 13.94 16.53 -2.21
CA ALA A 368 13.62 16.62 -0.79
C ALA A 368 14.12 17.94 -0.18
N ALA A 369 15.36 18.34 -0.48
CA ALA A 369 15.95 19.59 0.01
C ALA A 369 15.18 20.82 -0.50
N LEU A 370 14.84 20.85 -1.80
CA LEU A 370 14.06 21.96 -2.35
C LEU A 370 12.64 21.99 -1.78
N ALA A 371 11.98 20.85 -1.63
CA ALA A 371 10.66 20.77 -0.98
C ALA A 371 10.71 21.28 0.47
N ALA A 372 11.74 20.90 1.24
CA ALA A 372 11.95 21.40 2.61
C ALA A 372 12.16 22.92 2.65
N LEU A 373 12.96 23.47 1.74
CA LEU A 373 13.19 24.92 1.65
C LEU A 373 11.91 25.69 1.31
N LEU A 374 11.01 25.13 0.51
CA LEU A 374 9.72 25.76 0.22
C LEU A 374 8.80 25.83 1.43
N LEU A 375 8.92 24.91 2.40
CA LEU A 375 8.15 24.97 3.66
C LEU A 375 8.53 26.17 4.54
N LEU A 376 9.71 26.78 4.33
CA LEU A 376 10.15 27.96 5.07
C LEU A 376 9.51 29.26 4.55
N ARG A 377 8.63 29.18 3.54
CA ARG A 377 7.98 30.34 2.94
C ARG A 377 6.84 30.88 3.81
N ASP A 378 6.81 32.20 3.96
CA ASP A 378 5.77 32.96 4.64
C ASP A 378 4.72 33.57 3.70
N ASP A 379 5.00 33.54 2.39
CA ASP A 379 4.22 34.17 1.34
C ASP A 379 3.18 33.24 0.68
N VAL A 380 3.05 32.02 1.18
CA VAL A 380 2.08 31.03 0.66
C VAL A 380 0.78 31.04 1.45
N GLU A 381 -0.31 30.78 0.74
CA GLU A 381 -1.59 30.51 1.38
C GLU A 381 -1.55 29.19 2.17
N PRO A 382 -2.27 29.07 3.30
CA PRO A 382 -2.22 27.89 4.16
C PRO A 382 -2.50 26.57 3.42
N ALA A 383 -3.43 26.55 2.47
CA ALA A 383 -3.70 25.36 1.67
C ALA A 383 -2.54 24.97 0.73
N GLU A 384 -1.81 25.96 0.20
CA GLU A 384 -0.61 25.70 -0.59
C GLU A 384 0.54 25.22 0.28
N PHE A 385 0.73 25.81 1.47
CA PHE A 385 1.69 25.29 2.45
C PHE A 385 1.39 23.82 2.78
N PHE A 386 0.12 23.48 3.06
CA PHE A 386 -0.23 22.09 3.38
C PHE A 386 0.04 21.15 2.19
N THR A 387 -0.24 21.59 0.96
CA THR A 387 0.09 20.83 -0.25
C THR A 387 1.60 20.58 -0.35
N GLN A 388 2.43 21.60 -0.08
CA GLN A 388 3.88 21.47 -0.04
C GLN A 388 4.34 20.53 1.08
N LEU A 389 3.68 20.58 2.25
CA LEU A 389 3.97 19.72 3.39
C LEU A 389 3.71 18.25 3.03
N VAL A 390 2.56 17.94 2.45
CA VAL A 390 2.22 16.58 2.00
C VAL A 390 3.20 16.09 0.93
N LEU A 391 3.55 16.93 -0.06
CA LEU A 391 4.56 16.61 -1.07
C LEU A 391 5.92 16.32 -0.43
N PHE A 392 6.37 17.18 0.49
CA PHE A 392 7.62 17.01 1.22
C PHE A 392 7.62 15.71 2.03
N THR A 393 6.55 15.42 2.77
CA THR A 393 6.43 14.18 3.55
C THR A 393 6.52 12.94 2.65
N GLY A 394 5.81 12.92 1.52
CA GLY A 394 5.89 11.80 0.58
C GLY A 394 7.30 11.59 0.03
N VAL A 395 7.97 12.67 -0.41
CA VAL A 395 9.36 12.61 -0.90
C VAL A 395 10.35 12.20 0.21
N LEU A 396 10.13 12.67 1.44
CA LEU A 396 10.98 12.32 2.59
C LEU A 396 10.87 10.84 2.94
N VAL A 397 9.67 10.28 2.91
CA VAL A 397 9.46 8.83 3.15
C VAL A 397 10.10 8.01 2.03
N LEU A 398 10.00 8.43 0.76
CA LEU A 398 10.74 7.80 -0.35
C LEU A 398 12.25 7.82 -0.13
N LEU A 399 12.81 8.97 0.24
CA LEU A 399 14.23 9.09 0.55
C LEU A 399 14.61 8.19 1.74
N GLY A 400 13.77 8.12 2.77
CA GLY A 400 13.95 7.24 3.92
C GLY A 400 14.03 5.77 3.53
N CYS A 401 13.15 5.29 2.65
CA CYS A 401 13.13 3.90 2.17
C CYS A 401 14.39 3.50 1.37
N GLU A 402 15.16 4.47 0.87
CA GLU A 402 16.43 4.26 0.18
C GLU A 402 17.65 4.34 1.11
N ILE A 403 17.46 4.75 2.37
CA ILE A 403 18.53 4.88 3.38
C ILE A 403 18.39 3.81 4.45
N VAL A 404 17.18 3.61 4.97
CA VAL A 404 16.88 2.66 6.05
C VAL A 404 15.78 1.69 5.65
N TYR A 405 15.81 0.50 6.22
CA TYR A 405 14.75 -0.49 6.10
C TYR A 405 14.40 -1.08 7.48
N MET A 406 13.18 -1.59 7.61
CA MET A 406 12.75 -2.29 8.81
C MET A 406 13.29 -3.72 8.77
N LYS A 407 14.14 -4.05 9.74
CA LYS A 407 14.66 -5.41 9.89
C LYS A 407 13.59 -6.26 10.55
N ASP A 408 13.05 -7.19 9.76
CA ASP A 408 12.11 -8.22 10.21
C ASP A 408 12.69 -9.62 9.94
N PHE A 409 11.83 -10.65 9.96
CA PHE A 409 12.21 -12.04 9.70
C PHE A 409 12.84 -12.26 8.31
N LEU A 410 12.65 -11.33 7.36
CA LEU A 410 13.26 -11.36 6.02
C LEU A 410 14.65 -10.71 5.98
N GLY A 411 15.11 -10.11 7.08
CA GLY A 411 16.34 -9.32 7.14
C GLY A 411 17.63 -10.07 6.76
N GLY A 412 17.61 -11.40 6.80
CA GLY A 412 18.76 -12.25 6.46
C GLY A 412 18.93 -12.57 4.97
N GLY A 413 17.95 -12.23 4.11
CA GLY A 413 17.96 -12.58 2.68
C GLY A 413 17.86 -11.39 1.74
N ASP A 414 17.65 -11.66 0.46
CA ASP A 414 17.49 -10.62 -0.57
C ASP A 414 16.16 -9.85 -0.43
N TRP A 415 15.19 -10.43 0.28
CA TRP A 415 13.88 -9.86 0.59
C TRP A 415 13.87 -8.86 1.75
N ARG A 416 15.04 -8.53 2.32
CA ARG A 416 15.17 -7.70 3.54
C ARG A 416 14.45 -6.34 3.47
N ARG A 417 14.25 -5.79 2.26
CA ARG A 417 13.55 -4.50 2.05
C ARG A 417 12.06 -4.66 1.72
N MET A 418 11.57 -5.88 1.47
CA MET A 418 10.24 -6.15 0.92
C MET A 418 9.14 -5.47 1.75
N ASN A 419 9.07 -5.76 3.05
CA ASN A 419 8.03 -5.20 3.93
C ASN A 419 8.16 -3.69 4.15
N THR A 420 9.36 -3.13 3.99
CA THR A 420 9.55 -1.67 4.04
C THR A 420 8.88 -1.03 2.83
N LEU A 421 9.22 -1.47 1.63
CA LEU A 421 8.63 -0.89 0.42
C LEU A 421 7.13 -1.17 0.36
N PHE A 422 6.71 -2.39 0.72
CA PHE A 422 5.31 -2.78 0.71
C PHE A 422 4.44 -1.85 1.57
N LYS A 423 4.88 -1.52 2.79
CA LYS A 423 4.11 -0.70 3.74
C LYS A 423 4.23 0.80 3.49
N PHE A 424 5.42 1.30 3.15
CA PHE A 424 5.63 2.73 2.99
C PHE A 424 5.26 3.24 1.59
N TYR A 425 5.37 2.43 0.53
CA TYR A 425 5.05 2.90 -0.81
C TYR A 425 3.56 3.21 -0.97
N ILE A 426 2.68 2.37 -0.43
CA ILE A 426 1.23 2.63 -0.48
C ILE A 426 0.87 3.92 0.26
N GLN A 427 1.51 4.19 1.41
CA GLN A 427 1.37 5.45 2.14
C GLN A 427 1.84 6.64 1.29
N VAL A 428 3.02 6.55 0.68
CA VAL A 428 3.55 7.61 -0.18
C VAL A 428 2.63 7.86 -1.37
N TRP A 429 2.06 6.80 -1.96
CA TRP A 429 1.13 6.92 -3.09
C TRP A 429 -0.10 7.76 -2.71
N VAL A 430 -0.67 7.51 -1.53
CA VAL A 430 -1.79 8.31 -1.01
C VAL A 430 -1.37 9.76 -0.78
N LEU A 431 -0.23 10.01 -0.13
CA LEU A 431 0.28 11.37 0.12
C LEU A 431 0.51 12.14 -1.19
N LEU A 432 1.28 11.56 -2.12
CA LEU A 432 1.61 12.19 -3.39
C LEU A 432 0.38 12.33 -4.28
N GLY A 433 -0.58 11.40 -4.24
CA GLY A 433 -1.86 11.49 -4.94
C GLY A 433 -2.72 12.65 -4.43
N VAL A 434 -2.80 12.84 -3.11
CA VAL A 434 -3.47 14.00 -2.50
C VAL A 434 -2.79 15.31 -2.90
N ALA A 435 -1.45 15.36 -2.85
CA ALA A 435 -0.70 16.53 -3.28
C ALA A 435 -0.92 16.83 -4.77
N LEU A 436 -0.99 15.81 -5.63
CA LEU A 436 -1.16 15.97 -7.07
C LEU A 436 -2.43 16.73 -7.46
N GLY A 437 -3.50 16.56 -6.68
CA GLY A 437 -4.80 17.21 -6.87
C GLY A 437 -4.68 18.70 -7.17
N PRO A 438 -4.26 19.54 -6.21
CA PRO A 438 -4.04 20.97 -6.43
C PRO A 438 -2.80 21.27 -7.30
N LEU A 439 -1.77 20.41 -7.32
CA LEU A 439 -0.51 20.68 -8.03
C LEU A 439 -0.64 20.62 -9.55
N LEU A 440 -1.23 19.54 -10.09
CA LEU A 440 -1.28 19.31 -11.53
C LEU A 440 -2.01 20.45 -12.29
N PRO A 441 -3.23 20.91 -11.90
CA PRO A 441 -3.89 22.02 -12.57
C PRO A 441 -3.13 23.35 -12.47
N ARG A 442 -2.32 23.55 -11.41
CA ARG A 442 -1.50 24.75 -11.23
C ARG A 442 -0.26 24.70 -12.12
N VAL A 443 0.46 23.59 -12.11
CA VAL A 443 1.64 23.36 -12.95
C VAL A 443 1.25 23.37 -14.43
N TRP A 444 0.16 22.72 -14.81
CA TRP A 444 -0.31 22.70 -16.20
C TRP A 444 -0.52 24.10 -16.76
N ARG A 445 -1.20 24.98 -16.02
CA ARG A 445 -1.38 26.39 -16.41
C ARG A 445 -0.05 27.13 -16.52
N TRP A 446 0.86 26.91 -15.58
CA TRP A 446 2.18 27.53 -15.63
C TRP A 446 2.99 27.09 -16.85
N VAL A 447 3.12 25.78 -17.06
CA VAL A 447 3.92 25.22 -18.15
C VAL A 447 3.36 25.67 -19.50
N ARG A 448 2.04 25.68 -19.67
CA ARG A 448 1.38 26.16 -20.90
C ARG A 448 1.82 27.59 -21.28
N ASP A 449 2.01 28.44 -20.28
CA ASP A 449 2.32 29.85 -20.47
C ASP A 449 3.84 30.12 -20.45
N THR A 450 4.68 29.10 -20.20
CA THR A 450 6.15 29.21 -20.08
C THR A 450 6.85 29.12 -21.44
N ARG A 451 7.93 29.91 -21.61
CA ARG A 451 8.84 29.84 -22.77
C ARG A 451 10.16 29.15 -22.37
N PRO A 452 10.80 28.38 -23.27
CA PRO A 452 10.45 28.15 -24.67
C PRO A 452 9.24 27.22 -24.87
N ARG A 453 8.46 27.43 -25.94
CA ARG A 453 7.26 26.62 -26.24
C ARG A 453 7.58 25.14 -26.45
N ALA A 454 8.77 24.81 -26.96
CA ALA A 454 9.20 23.43 -27.14
C ALA A 454 9.25 22.66 -25.81
N LEU A 455 9.83 23.26 -24.75
CA LEU A 455 9.89 22.65 -23.42
C LEU A 455 8.48 22.51 -22.80
N SER A 456 7.63 23.52 -22.99
CA SER A 456 6.22 23.47 -22.59
C SER A 456 5.49 22.28 -23.23
N TRP A 457 5.64 22.13 -24.55
CA TRP A 457 5.06 21.02 -25.31
C TRP A 457 5.61 19.68 -24.85
N ALA A 458 6.94 19.54 -24.74
CA ALA A 458 7.58 18.31 -24.29
C ALA A 458 7.09 17.86 -22.91
N TRP A 459 7.00 18.79 -21.96
CA TRP A 459 6.48 18.46 -20.62
C TRP A 459 5.00 18.07 -20.65
N ARG A 460 4.16 18.76 -21.43
CA ARG A 460 2.72 18.44 -21.54
C ARG A 460 2.47 17.10 -22.21
N VAL A 461 3.24 16.78 -23.25
CA VAL A 461 3.21 15.47 -23.92
C VAL A 461 3.67 14.37 -22.96
N ALA A 462 4.79 14.58 -22.26
CA ALA A 462 5.27 13.62 -21.25
C ALA A 462 4.23 13.43 -20.12
N CYS A 463 3.67 14.51 -19.59
CA CYS A 463 2.64 14.46 -18.54
C CYS A 463 1.38 13.73 -19.00
N GLY A 464 0.89 14.03 -20.21
CA GLY A 464 -0.26 13.34 -20.80
C GLY A 464 0.03 11.85 -21.05
N PHE A 465 1.19 11.52 -21.60
CA PHE A 465 1.62 10.14 -21.84
C PHE A 465 1.72 9.34 -20.53
N LEU A 466 2.35 9.90 -19.49
CA LEU A 466 2.47 9.23 -18.19
C LEU A 466 1.12 9.07 -17.49
N LEU A 467 0.22 10.05 -17.59
CA LEU A 467 -1.14 9.92 -17.07
C LEU A 467 -1.91 8.82 -17.79
N LEU A 468 -1.89 8.80 -19.13
CA LEU A 468 -2.52 7.74 -19.92
C LEU A 468 -1.91 6.37 -19.63
N SER A 469 -0.60 6.31 -19.42
CA SER A 469 0.12 5.08 -19.03
C SER A 469 -0.36 4.54 -17.68
N GLY A 470 -0.52 5.41 -16.67
CA GLY A 470 -1.07 5.00 -15.38
C GLY A 470 -2.55 4.59 -15.45
N LEU A 471 -3.33 5.21 -16.34
CA LEU A 471 -4.73 4.85 -16.60
C LEU A 471 -4.89 3.59 -17.47
N ALA A 472 -3.84 3.15 -18.15
CA ALA A 472 -3.87 1.90 -18.92
C ALA A 472 -3.92 0.67 -17.99
N TYR A 473 -3.31 0.74 -16.80
CA TYR A 473 -3.35 -0.35 -15.84
C TYR A 473 -4.79 -0.76 -15.46
N PRO A 474 -5.67 0.11 -14.93
CA PRO A 474 -7.03 -0.30 -14.57
C PRO A 474 -7.83 -0.84 -15.76
N ALA A 475 -7.61 -0.29 -16.96
CA ALA A 475 -8.30 -0.74 -18.18
C ALA A 475 -7.86 -2.15 -18.64
N LEU A 476 -6.59 -2.51 -18.45
CA LEU A 476 -6.04 -3.81 -18.87
C LEU A 476 -6.06 -4.87 -17.76
N ALA A 477 -5.78 -4.46 -16.52
CA ALA A 477 -5.70 -5.34 -15.36
C ALA A 477 -7.07 -5.89 -14.94
N THR A 478 -8.11 -5.05 -14.97
CA THR A 478 -9.46 -5.46 -14.56
C THR A 478 -10.02 -6.60 -15.39
N PRO A 479 -10.06 -6.53 -16.74
CA PRO A 479 -10.53 -7.66 -17.53
C PRO A 479 -9.63 -8.88 -17.35
N ALA A 480 -8.29 -8.72 -17.30
CA ALA A 480 -7.38 -9.83 -17.04
C ALA A 480 -7.70 -10.56 -15.72
N ARG A 481 -7.94 -9.82 -14.63
CA ARG A 481 -8.33 -10.41 -13.34
C ARG A 481 -9.72 -11.05 -13.38
N VAL A 482 -10.71 -10.39 -13.99
CA VAL A 482 -12.10 -10.88 -14.05
C VAL A 482 -12.25 -12.10 -14.99
N GLN A 483 -11.37 -12.23 -15.97
CA GLN A 483 -11.30 -13.37 -16.89
C GLN A 483 -10.54 -14.56 -16.31
N GLU A 484 -9.86 -14.41 -15.18
CA GLU A 484 -9.23 -15.52 -14.48
C GLU A 484 -10.31 -16.43 -13.87
N ARG A 485 -10.51 -17.61 -14.48
CA ARG A 485 -11.60 -18.54 -14.15
C ARG A 485 -11.06 -19.95 -13.90
N PHE A 486 -11.85 -20.74 -13.17
CA PHE A 486 -11.57 -22.16 -13.03
C PHE A 486 -11.84 -22.90 -14.35
N PRO A 487 -11.08 -23.96 -14.68
CA PRO A 487 -11.26 -24.73 -15.90
C PRO A 487 -12.66 -25.37 -16.04
N ALA A 488 -13.26 -25.82 -14.93
CA ALA A 488 -14.52 -26.56 -14.92
C ALA A 488 -15.78 -25.67 -14.96
N GLY A 489 -15.63 -24.35 -14.86
CA GLY A 489 -16.76 -23.43 -14.88
C GLY A 489 -16.50 -22.11 -14.17
N SER A 490 -17.46 -21.19 -14.28
CA SER A 490 -17.42 -19.89 -13.63
C SER A 490 -18.70 -19.65 -12.85
N PRO A 491 -18.64 -19.03 -11.65
CA PRO A 491 -19.84 -18.64 -10.94
C PRO A 491 -20.65 -17.61 -11.76
N PRO A 492 -21.97 -17.47 -11.50
CA PRO A 492 -22.79 -16.45 -12.13
C PRO A 492 -22.20 -15.05 -11.96
N ILE A 493 -22.23 -14.26 -13.03
CA ILE A 493 -21.78 -12.86 -12.98
C ILE A 493 -22.70 -12.06 -12.07
N GLY A 494 -22.13 -11.21 -11.22
CA GLY A 494 -22.88 -10.30 -10.35
C GLY A 494 -23.35 -10.91 -9.02
N THR A 495 -22.95 -12.13 -8.69
CA THR A 495 -23.17 -12.66 -7.33
C THR A 495 -22.32 -11.91 -6.30
N LEU A 496 -22.89 -11.69 -5.11
CA LEU A 496 -22.15 -11.21 -3.93
C LEU A 496 -21.64 -12.37 -3.07
N ASP A 497 -22.03 -13.61 -3.34
CA ASP A 497 -21.59 -14.76 -2.56
C ASP A 497 -20.15 -15.15 -2.92
N GLY A 498 -19.22 -14.85 -2.00
CA GLY A 498 -17.81 -15.19 -2.13
C GLY A 498 -17.50 -16.69 -2.23
N MET A 499 -18.45 -17.58 -1.89
CA MET A 499 -18.28 -19.03 -2.06
C MET A 499 -18.86 -19.56 -3.37
N ALA A 500 -19.50 -18.73 -4.20
CA ALA A 500 -20.18 -19.22 -5.40
C ALA A 500 -19.23 -19.94 -6.38
N TYR A 501 -17.95 -19.57 -6.42
CA TYR A 501 -16.97 -20.24 -7.28
C TYR A 501 -16.73 -21.70 -6.87
N MET A 502 -16.88 -22.04 -5.58
CA MET A 502 -16.64 -23.40 -5.08
C MET A 502 -17.64 -24.39 -5.65
N ALA A 503 -18.84 -23.96 -6.05
CA ALA A 503 -19.85 -24.84 -6.63
C ALA A 503 -19.48 -25.38 -8.02
N VAL A 504 -18.49 -24.78 -8.70
CA VAL A 504 -18.08 -25.14 -10.07
C VAL A 504 -16.57 -25.26 -10.25
N GLY A 505 -15.79 -24.88 -9.23
CA GLY A 505 -14.35 -24.76 -9.31
C GLY A 505 -13.65 -26.10 -9.12
N VAL A 506 -12.78 -26.44 -10.06
CA VAL A 506 -11.85 -27.57 -9.93
C VAL A 506 -10.43 -27.03 -10.13
N TYR A 507 -9.54 -27.33 -9.19
CA TYR A 507 -8.11 -27.05 -9.32
C TYR A 507 -7.31 -28.33 -9.13
N THR A 508 -6.03 -28.32 -9.45
CA THR A 508 -5.16 -29.49 -9.35
C THR A 508 -4.08 -29.27 -8.30
N TRP A 509 -3.89 -30.26 -7.42
CA TRP A 509 -2.82 -30.25 -6.43
C TRP A 509 -2.57 -31.67 -5.89
N PRO A 510 -1.30 -32.13 -5.73
CA PRO A 510 -0.05 -31.41 -5.97
C PRO A 510 0.35 -31.30 -7.44
N ASP A 511 -0.31 -32.07 -8.31
CA ASP A 511 -0.06 -32.13 -9.74
C ASP A 511 -1.38 -32.29 -10.51
N GLU A 512 -1.29 -32.30 -11.85
CA GLU A 512 -2.45 -32.36 -12.75
C GLU A 512 -3.29 -33.64 -12.62
N ASN A 513 -2.74 -34.72 -12.05
CA ASN A 513 -3.45 -35.98 -11.87
C ASN A 513 -4.31 -36.01 -10.60
N HIS A 514 -4.25 -34.95 -9.79
CA HIS A 514 -4.97 -34.85 -8.52
C HIS A 514 -5.96 -33.67 -8.57
N PRO A 515 -7.07 -33.80 -9.32
CA PRO A 515 -8.10 -32.77 -9.36
C PRO A 515 -8.85 -32.73 -8.01
N ILE A 516 -9.08 -31.51 -7.51
CA ILE A 516 -9.86 -31.24 -6.31
C ILE A 516 -11.10 -30.46 -6.76
N ASP A 517 -12.25 -31.15 -6.71
CA ASP A 517 -13.56 -30.56 -6.97
C ASP A 517 -14.09 -29.87 -5.71
N LEU A 518 -14.21 -28.53 -5.76
CA LEU A 518 -14.59 -27.72 -4.62
C LEU A 518 -16.08 -27.84 -4.26
N SER A 519 -16.91 -28.44 -5.12
CA SER A 519 -18.35 -28.55 -4.88
C SER A 519 -18.66 -29.42 -3.64
N PHE A 520 -17.82 -30.42 -3.38
CA PHE A 520 -17.92 -31.26 -2.19
C PHE A 520 -17.55 -30.50 -0.91
N ASP A 521 -16.51 -29.65 -0.97
CA ASP A 521 -16.16 -28.75 0.14
C ASP A 521 -17.25 -27.69 0.35
N TYR A 522 -17.83 -27.16 -0.72
CA TYR A 522 -18.93 -26.19 -0.66
C TYR A 522 -20.13 -26.75 0.11
N ALA A 523 -20.57 -27.97 -0.20
CA ALA A 523 -21.67 -28.62 0.50
C ALA A 523 -21.35 -28.87 1.98
N ALA A 524 -20.13 -29.34 2.28
CA ALA A 524 -19.68 -29.60 3.64
C ALA A 524 -19.59 -28.33 4.50
N ILE A 525 -19.05 -27.24 3.93
CA ILE A 525 -18.97 -25.93 4.62
C ILE A 525 -20.36 -25.37 4.90
N ARG A 526 -21.31 -25.52 3.98
CA ARG A 526 -22.70 -25.11 4.22
C ARG A 526 -23.34 -25.92 5.34
N TRP A 527 -23.13 -27.23 5.37
CA TRP A 527 -23.60 -28.05 6.47
C TRP A 527 -23.00 -27.61 7.82
N LEU A 528 -21.71 -27.27 7.85
CA LEU A 528 -21.06 -26.72 9.05
C LEU A 528 -21.74 -25.44 9.54
N TRP A 529 -22.09 -24.51 8.64
CA TRP A 529 -22.82 -23.30 9.01
C TRP A 529 -24.23 -23.58 9.57
N ASP A 530 -24.93 -24.53 8.97
CA ASP A 530 -26.33 -24.81 9.31
C ASP A 530 -26.46 -25.69 10.56
N SER A 531 -25.42 -26.46 10.92
CA SER A 531 -25.49 -27.52 11.93
C SER A 531 -24.55 -27.36 13.12
N VAL A 532 -23.49 -26.55 13.02
CA VAL A 532 -22.51 -26.38 14.10
C VAL A 532 -22.75 -25.07 14.85
N GLU A 533 -23.08 -25.21 16.13
CA GLU A 533 -23.23 -24.08 17.04
C GLU A 533 -21.93 -23.76 17.80
N GLY A 534 -21.75 -22.48 18.14
CA GLY A 534 -20.59 -22.00 18.90
C GLY A 534 -19.32 -21.88 18.06
N THR A 535 -18.16 -22.05 18.70
CA THR A 535 -16.84 -21.95 18.05
C THR A 535 -15.95 -23.17 18.36
N PRO A 536 -16.43 -24.40 18.09
CA PRO A 536 -15.61 -25.60 18.30
C PRO A 536 -14.39 -25.62 17.38
N VAL A 537 -13.29 -26.24 17.83
CA VAL A 537 -12.08 -26.40 17.00
C VAL A 537 -12.33 -27.47 15.94
N ILE A 538 -12.08 -27.12 14.69
CA ILE A 538 -12.08 -28.03 13.55
C ILE A 538 -10.65 -28.34 13.14
N ALA A 539 -10.30 -29.62 13.11
CA ALA A 539 -9.09 -30.08 12.46
C ALA A 539 -9.33 -30.14 10.96
N GLU A 540 -8.52 -29.42 10.19
CA GLU A 540 -8.40 -29.55 8.74
C GLU A 540 -6.92 -29.68 8.37
N GLY A 541 -6.62 -30.15 7.16
CA GLY A 541 -5.25 -30.36 6.74
C GLY A 541 -4.44 -29.06 6.70
N ARG A 542 -3.25 -29.09 7.30
CA ARG A 542 -2.32 -27.95 7.25
C ARG A 542 -1.44 -28.06 6.01
N ILE A 543 -1.72 -27.20 5.04
CA ILE A 543 -0.92 -26.94 3.86
C ILE A 543 -0.89 -25.43 3.59
N ASP A 544 -0.05 -24.97 2.66
CA ASP A 544 -0.07 -23.59 2.19
C ASP A 544 -1.47 -23.20 1.67
N TYR A 545 -1.82 -21.94 1.80
CA TYR A 545 -3.16 -21.41 1.57
C TYR A 545 -3.26 -20.66 0.24
N TYR A 546 -2.14 -20.27 -0.36
CA TYR A 546 -2.15 -19.41 -1.55
C TYR A 546 -2.59 -20.16 -2.81
N ARG A 547 -1.96 -21.30 -3.12
CA ARG A 547 -2.27 -22.09 -4.33
C ARG A 547 -2.93 -23.42 -4.04
N GLU A 548 -2.69 -23.93 -2.84
CA GLU A 548 -3.05 -25.26 -2.40
C GLU A 548 -4.40 -25.27 -1.68
N ASN A 549 -4.96 -24.09 -1.39
CA ASN A 549 -6.26 -23.87 -0.74
C ASN A 549 -6.32 -24.47 0.69
N GLY A 550 -5.19 -24.48 1.39
CA GLY A 550 -5.13 -24.82 2.81
C GLY A 550 -5.95 -23.87 3.68
N MET A 551 -6.46 -24.37 4.81
CA MET A 551 -7.32 -23.64 5.75
C MET A 551 -8.64 -23.13 5.17
N ARG A 552 -9.11 -23.70 4.05
CA ARG A 552 -10.38 -23.31 3.42
C ARG A 552 -11.57 -23.44 4.37
N VAL A 553 -11.62 -24.49 5.19
CA VAL A 553 -12.78 -24.78 6.03
C VAL A 553 -12.89 -23.75 7.14
N SER A 554 -11.82 -23.50 7.88
CA SER A 554 -11.81 -22.46 8.93
C SER A 554 -11.97 -21.05 8.37
N SER A 555 -11.41 -20.75 7.19
CA SER A 555 -11.54 -19.44 6.56
C SER A 555 -12.99 -19.10 6.19
N TYR A 556 -13.76 -20.07 5.68
CA TYR A 556 -15.16 -19.86 5.32
C TYR A 556 -16.14 -20.01 6.51
N THR A 557 -15.84 -20.87 7.47
CA THR A 557 -16.71 -21.10 8.63
C THR A 557 -16.48 -20.13 9.78
N GLY A 558 -15.29 -19.55 9.89
CA GLY A 558 -14.86 -18.78 11.06
C GLY A 558 -14.59 -19.65 12.29
N LEU A 559 -14.65 -20.98 12.17
CA LEU A 559 -14.29 -21.91 13.23
C LEU A 559 -12.78 -21.88 13.47
N PRO A 560 -12.31 -21.94 14.73
CA PRO A 560 -10.89 -22.04 15.00
C PRO A 560 -10.30 -23.35 14.46
N THR A 561 -9.10 -23.29 13.90
CA THR A 561 -8.33 -24.46 13.42
C THR A 561 -7.07 -24.70 14.25
N LEU A 562 -6.34 -25.76 13.93
CA LEU A 562 -5.14 -26.19 14.64
C LEU A 562 -4.03 -25.12 14.56
N LEU A 563 -3.75 -24.57 13.38
CA LEU A 563 -2.72 -23.53 13.21
C LEU A 563 -2.99 -22.68 11.95
N GLY A 564 -3.13 -21.36 12.11
CA GLY A 564 -3.34 -20.42 11.00
C GLY A 564 -2.05 -20.06 10.22
N ALA A 565 -2.19 -19.67 8.95
CA ALA A 565 -1.09 -19.29 8.04
C ALA A 565 -0.11 -18.29 8.65
N HIS A 566 -0.62 -17.20 9.19
CA HIS A 566 0.19 -16.07 9.66
C HIS A 566 0.65 -16.21 11.12
N GLN A 567 0.49 -17.38 11.76
CA GLN A 567 0.90 -17.52 13.16
C GLN A 567 2.41 -17.30 13.38
N GLY A 568 3.25 -17.55 12.36
CA GLY A 568 4.69 -17.22 12.39
C GLY A 568 5.00 -15.73 12.49
N GLU A 569 4.09 -14.86 12.04
CA GLU A 569 4.21 -13.40 12.20
C GLU A 569 3.69 -12.91 13.56
N GLN A 570 3.05 -13.80 14.30
CA GLN A 570 2.20 -13.49 15.46
C GLN A 570 2.70 -14.12 16.75
N ARG A 571 3.53 -15.16 16.66
CA ARG A 571 4.07 -15.96 17.77
C ARG A 571 5.52 -16.33 17.52
N TYR A 572 6.21 -16.74 18.59
CA TYR A 572 7.58 -17.24 18.47
C TYR A 572 7.62 -18.59 17.73
N ASP A 573 8.70 -18.82 16.97
CA ASP A 573 8.89 -19.99 16.12
C ASP A 573 8.68 -21.32 16.84
N TRP A 574 9.14 -21.45 18.09
CA TRP A 574 8.96 -22.67 18.88
C TRP A 574 7.49 -22.97 19.18
N GLN A 575 6.65 -21.94 19.40
CA GLN A 575 5.21 -22.13 19.65
C GLN A 575 4.50 -22.61 18.39
N VAL A 576 4.85 -22.02 17.24
CA VAL A 576 4.28 -22.35 15.94
C VAL A 576 4.73 -23.74 15.52
N GLY A 577 6.02 -24.05 15.65
CA GLY A 577 6.61 -25.33 15.32
C GLY A 577 6.08 -26.49 16.17
N THR A 578 5.92 -26.32 17.49
CA THR A 578 5.31 -27.35 18.34
C THR A 578 3.87 -27.64 17.92
N ARG A 579 3.07 -26.59 17.69
CA ARG A 579 1.66 -26.74 17.32
C ARG A 579 1.48 -27.31 15.93
N ASP A 580 2.37 -26.97 14.99
CA ASP A 580 2.45 -27.59 13.68
C ASP A 580 2.77 -29.09 13.77
N GLY A 581 3.77 -29.46 14.57
CA GLY A 581 4.13 -30.85 14.81
C GLY A 581 2.96 -31.68 15.34
N LEU A 582 2.17 -31.12 16.27
CA LEU A 582 0.95 -31.75 16.77
C LEU A 582 -0.11 -31.89 15.67
N ALA A 583 -0.37 -30.83 14.89
CA ALA A 583 -1.34 -30.86 13.79
C ALA A 583 -0.99 -31.91 12.74
N ARG A 584 0.29 -31.98 12.33
CA ARG A 584 0.78 -33.01 11.41
C ARG A 584 0.66 -34.40 12.03
N SER A 585 1.11 -34.58 13.27
CA SER A 585 1.03 -35.85 13.98
C SER A 585 -0.40 -36.36 14.13
N PHE A 586 -1.38 -35.46 14.32
CA PHE A 586 -2.79 -35.81 14.44
C PHE A 586 -3.31 -36.53 13.19
N TYR A 587 -2.92 -36.06 12.00
CA TYR A 587 -3.33 -36.70 10.75
C TYR A 587 -2.48 -37.91 10.37
N THR A 588 -1.18 -37.93 10.72
CA THR A 588 -0.26 -39.00 10.27
C THR A 588 -0.13 -40.19 11.22
N THR A 589 -0.38 -40.03 12.53
CA THR A 589 -0.25 -41.15 13.47
C THR A 589 -1.27 -42.24 13.16
N THR A 590 -0.90 -43.50 13.38
CA THR A 590 -1.81 -44.66 13.33
C THR A 590 -2.29 -45.08 14.73
N GLU A 591 -1.71 -44.53 15.79
CA GLU A 591 -2.06 -44.85 17.17
C GLU A 591 -3.27 -44.03 17.64
N ILE A 592 -4.39 -44.70 17.90
CA ILE A 592 -5.63 -44.06 18.36
C ILE A 592 -5.42 -43.28 19.66
N GLY A 593 -4.70 -43.85 20.64
CA GLY A 593 -4.42 -43.17 21.90
C GLY A 593 -3.63 -41.87 21.73
N ARG A 594 -2.67 -41.83 20.78
CA ARG A 594 -1.94 -40.61 20.45
C ARG A 594 -2.85 -39.57 19.80
N ALA A 595 -3.73 -39.98 18.88
CA ALA A 595 -4.69 -39.09 18.24
C ALA A 595 -5.68 -38.48 19.25
N GLN A 596 -6.22 -39.28 20.18
CA GLN A 596 -7.08 -38.79 21.26
C GLN A 596 -6.36 -37.81 22.19
N GLY A 597 -5.10 -38.11 22.56
CA GLY A 597 -4.30 -37.20 23.37
C GLY A 597 -4.10 -35.83 22.70
N ILE A 598 -3.79 -35.82 21.41
CA ILE A 598 -3.65 -34.57 20.64
C ILE A 598 -5.02 -33.86 20.50
N ALA A 599 -6.11 -34.60 20.28
CA ALA A 599 -7.45 -34.01 20.21
C ALA A 599 -7.84 -33.31 21.51
N ALA A 600 -7.56 -33.95 22.66
CA ALA A 600 -7.78 -33.34 23.97
C ALA A 600 -6.90 -32.11 24.20
N GLU A 601 -5.60 -32.18 23.85
CA GLU A 601 -4.65 -31.08 24.01
C GLU A 601 -5.03 -29.85 23.17
N LEU A 602 -5.46 -30.07 21.92
CA LEU A 602 -5.82 -29.00 20.99
C LEU A 602 -7.30 -28.61 21.04
N GLY A 603 -8.11 -29.31 21.85
CA GLY A 603 -9.55 -29.08 21.96
C GLY A 603 -10.33 -29.41 20.68
N ILE A 604 -9.85 -30.37 19.89
CA ILE A 604 -10.43 -30.74 18.59
C ILE A 604 -11.81 -31.34 18.83
N ARG A 605 -12.83 -30.77 18.19
CA ARG A 605 -14.20 -31.27 18.26
C ARG A 605 -14.66 -31.90 16.96
N TYR A 606 -14.26 -31.32 15.83
CA TYR A 606 -14.56 -31.82 14.50
C TYR A 606 -13.27 -32.16 13.76
N VAL A 607 -13.30 -33.23 12.98
CA VAL A 607 -12.20 -33.63 12.10
C VAL A 607 -12.70 -33.63 10.67
N TYR A 608 -12.09 -32.83 9.82
CA TYR A 608 -12.39 -32.72 8.41
C TYR A 608 -11.45 -33.60 7.60
N VAL A 609 -12.00 -34.46 6.75
CA VAL A 609 -11.24 -35.27 5.78
C VAL A 609 -11.88 -35.15 4.40
N GLY A 610 -11.32 -34.28 3.57
CA GLY A 610 -11.71 -34.07 2.18
C GLY A 610 -10.71 -34.66 1.18
N GLN A 611 -10.79 -34.22 -0.07
CA GLN A 611 -9.85 -34.61 -1.14
C GLN A 611 -8.43 -34.17 -0.80
N LEU A 612 -8.26 -32.91 -0.37
CA LEU A 612 -6.96 -32.34 -0.03
C LEU A 612 -6.27 -33.11 1.10
N GLU A 613 -6.99 -33.42 2.18
CA GLU A 613 -6.44 -34.19 3.30
C GLU A 613 -5.99 -35.59 2.87
N ARG A 614 -6.71 -36.25 1.94
CA ARG A 614 -6.34 -37.56 1.38
C ARG A 614 -5.11 -37.51 0.47
N TYR A 615 -4.83 -36.37 -0.16
CA TYR A 615 -3.62 -36.19 -0.97
C TYR A 615 -2.41 -35.80 -0.13
N VAL A 616 -2.61 -35.09 0.99
CA VAL A 616 -1.52 -34.63 1.87
C VAL A 616 -1.06 -35.73 2.84
N TYR A 617 -1.99 -36.50 3.39
CA TYR A 617 -1.69 -37.42 4.49
C TYR A 617 -1.75 -38.90 4.08
N PRO A 618 -0.93 -39.78 4.70
CA PRO A 618 -0.97 -41.21 4.42
C PRO A 618 -2.32 -41.83 4.76
N GLU A 619 -2.82 -42.70 3.89
CA GLU A 619 -4.09 -43.42 4.07
C GLU A 619 -4.15 -44.14 5.42
N ALA A 620 -3.08 -44.85 5.82
CA ALA A 620 -3.00 -45.54 7.10
C ALA A 620 -3.22 -44.61 8.32
N GLY A 621 -2.83 -43.34 8.20
CA GLY A 621 -3.11 -42.32 9.21
C GLY A 621 -4.57 -41.87 9.20
N LEU A 622 -5.21 -41.79 8.04
CA LEU A 622 -6.61 -41.35 7.93
C LEU A 622 -7.61 -42.46 8.29
N SER A 623 -7.32 -43.72 7.95
CA SER A 623 -8.18 -44.87 8.26
C SER A 623 -8.42 -45.06 9.75
N LYS A 624 -7.55 -44.50 10.62
CA LYS A 624 -7.77 -44.54 12.08
C LYS A 624 -9.07 -43.86 12.49
N PHE A 625 -9.52 -42.83 11.75
CA PHE A 625 -10.73 -42.10 12.13
C PHE A 625 -11.97 -42.98 11.94
N ASP A 626 -11.98 -43.84 10.92
CA ASP A 626 -13.02 -44.84 10.74
C ASP A 626 -12.97 -45.90 11.84
N GLN A 627 -11.78 -46.38 12.22
CA GLN A 627 -11.62 -47.30 13.36
C GLN A 627 -12.10 -46.66 14.67
N MET A 628 -11.85 -45.37 14.87
CA MET A 628 -12.35 -44.63 16.02
C MET A 628 -13.89 -44.51 16.02
N VAL A 629 -14.53 -44.48 14.86
CA VAL A 629 -16.00 -44.57 14.75
C VAL A 629 -16.49 -45.96 15.16
N GLU A 630 -15.85 -47.03 14.67
CA GLU A 630 -16.20 -48.41 15.03
C GLU A 630 -16.06 -48.67 16.54
N LEU A 631 -15.07 -48.05 17.19
CA LEU A 631 -14.84 -48.11 18.63
C LEU A 631 -15.75 -47.16 19.45
N GLY A 632 -16.63 -46.40 18.80
CA GLY A 632 -17.54 -45.44 19.47
C GLY A 632 -16.85 -44.20 20.03
N LEU A 633 -15.61 -43.91 19.61
CA LEU A 633 -14.83 -42.75 20.04
C LEU A 633 -15.11 -41.51 19.18
N LEU A 634 -15.59 -41.70 17.96
CA LEU A 634 -16.02 -40.66 17.03
C LEU A 634 -17.40 -41.01 16.46
N GLU A 635 -18.11 -39.98 16.00
CA GLU A 635 -19.34 -40.11 15.23
C GLU A 635 -19.11 -39.49 13.84
N VAL A 636 -19.69 -40.09 12.79
CA VAL A 636 -19.75 -39.45 11.47
C VAL A 636 -20.86 -38.40 11.52
N ALA A 637 -20.46 -37.13 11.55
CA ALA A 637 -21.40 -36.02 11.66
C ALA A 637 -21.94 -35.57 10.29
N TYR A 638 -21.13 -35.70 9.24
CA TYR A 638 -21.51 -35.41 7.87
C TYR A 638 -20.69 -36.25 6.89
N GLU A 639 -21.32 -36.68 5.81
CA GLU A 639 -20.65 -37.38 4.72
C GLU A 639 -21.28 -37.03 3.36
N ASN A 640 -20.42 -36.76 2.39
CA ASN A 640 -20.74 -36.81 0.97
C ASN A 640 -19.66 -37.64 0.23
N GLU A 641 -19.76 -37.75 -1.09
CA GLU A 641 -18.87 -38.62 -1.90
C GLU A 641 -17.37 -38.39 -1.68
N LYS A 642 -16.96 -37.16 -1.35
CA LYS A 642 -15.53 -36.78 -1.25
C LYS A 642 -15.15 -36.14 0.08
N VAL A 643 -16.08 -35.92 1.01
CA VAL A 643 -15.83 -35.31 2.31
C VAL A 643 -16.52 -36.10 3.39
N ARG A 644 -15.78 -36.44 4.44
CA ARG A 644 -16.32 -36.98 5.70
C ARG A 644 -15.88 -36.08 6.85
N ILE A 645 -16.83 -35.71 7.70
CA ILE A 645 -16.59 -34.92 8.91
C ILE A 645 -16.93 -35.80 10.12
N TYR A 646 -15.93 -35.99 10.98
CA TYR A 646 -16.08 -36.71 12.24
C TYR A 646 -16.28 -35.74 13.39
N ARG A 647 -16.95 -36.18 14.44
CA ARG A 647 -17.20 -35.43 15.66
C ARG A 647 -16.85 -36.27 16.88
N PHE A 648 -16.11 -35.68 17.84
CA PHE A 648 -15.94 -36.30 19.16
C PHE A 648 -17.26 -36.20 19.94
N PRO A 649 -17.69 -37.23 20.68
CA PRO A 649 -18.86 -37.16 21.58
C PRO A 649 -18.70 -36.09 22.67
N ALA A 650 -19.81 -35.52 23.15
CA ALA A 650 -19.86 -34.40 24.11
C ALA A 650 -19.17 -34.69 25.43
#